data_AF-A0A1I0AAZ6-F1
#
_entry.id   AF-A0A1I0AAZ6-F1
#
_cell.length_a   1.000
_cell.length_b   1.000
_cell.length_c   1.000
_cell.angle_alpha   90.00
_cell.angle_beta   90.00
_cell.angle_gamma   90.00
#
_symmetry.space_group_name_H-M   'P 1'
#
loop_
_entity.id
_entity.type
_entity.pdbx_description
1 polymer ?
#
loop_
_entity_poly.entity_id
_entity_poly.type
_entity_poly.pdbx_seq_one_letter_code
_entity_poly.pdbx_strand_id
1 'polypeptide(L)'
;MSALASCLFAYDSKSDVLIGTSRFQFNESFNKSTDVYFSLMYKKLVNGLQSSSLYFYHDVLWCKGIIDEDTNEITEFEVSKRPKYGTRKYKNEYDSNVSNNLSNGNFQTMPKIVSIPITDISPASVISEKTIKFEKDNYQLNNFNPKLIIYESINERKYNFENLIRLINRSCEMDTKLVLHFSWPYLKGLASFLDKIKDNNEINIIHLGKQFCLESRNRFEKPPSSIVNLSLEGDLWDLYYPENTSLLYSIILPPLNTSSNYISKDDIIQWDWPLDVQLKNIRDHLNTEKIEKKERNLISFPPMLNSFLLPSEIKTSCIKNGSWMTLPIDQIFSTTMKEKNHSVSTFCGLCSELNNSRDIGYEFRNLFSTSAISKRTLFQSYIVETLNKGLEINNPKTDVNDSNKSILVANLYPYLATQSSFIDSILYLVKSMKNLLNAQNIPKLMYKNSELYLIFGDKSKVLIYQQGLFQRSSTKKLKKMFASSSIIRLETYYENNEFKVIISTKNSVRYLRYNEDVKRACRDTFDSFVLYNLTVQKNGSFYEKTVLNIDFDQKFNKFQNSLKLNVELQYRDRDARSKSLHELDILYCKLSKMLTLPIGLIQNTELLIPGPLPFHTVSDNDILISQGYDSLLLPFKKVTFFGYPGANFKQLLYQISLYDALLSEKRTIISDKDLSFSVNNTSESKRFQLPSTQNSFVDNANEINDDSPIDTLIRDEILSSFGNNDLEKDEIRTIQDLWTELKWKSNTEGIQNSVESHACKEQIEFLVKYDTDETGTISFPINTLIRKKVSDDYILLPVDELVEGDLIFYIQGVERESIENYLLKTLMSEDEMALEAILEPLVNLKTFYDVLNSLDYRKKYDETKMKRLYWLSLQQKENLFNLVGFLLDKKCLSEEEFNNLFFNSIWNEIGPEKVLDIFSEGNNKITKKKLYSLAMELGLVSYKEASFKVLCSARINEQKHYSFHNVNNLLVIGKLIGNSDVIENYQFINKKGSLIGRFLRMFGFSLRRVASGNSRLSDPIDDAISEKLKKCLIIKRNS
;
A
#
# COMPACT_ATOMS: atom_id res chain seq x y z
N MET A 1 -23.05 -20.44 -0.12
CA MET A 1 -22.36 -21.70 -0.49
C MET A 1 -21.96 -22.59 0.69
N SER A 2 -21.17 -22.12 1.68
CA SER A 2 -20.61 -23.03 2.71
C SER A 2 -21.61 -23.82 3.55
N ALA A 3 -22.79 -23.28 3.85
CA ALA A 3 -23.81 -24.05 4.58
C ALA A 3 -24.23 -25.33 3.85
N LEU A 4 -24.44 -25.26 2.53
CA LEU A 4 -24.83 -26.42 1.70
C LEU A 4 -23.69 -27.46 1.62
N ALA A 5 -22.48 -27.02 1.26
CA ALA A 5 -21.33 -27.90 1.12
C ALA A 5 -20.98 -28.59 2.45
N SER A 6 -21.04 -27.83 3.55
CA SER A 6 -20.79 -28.37 4.90
C SER A 6 -21.86 -29.35 5.34
N CYS A 7 -23.15 -29.09 5.05
CA CYS A 7 -24.24 -30.03 5.36
C CYS A 7 -24.09 -31.36 4.62
N LEU A 8 -23.84 -31.30 3.31
CA LEU A 8 -23.63 -32.50 2.49
C LEU A 8 -22.43 -33.30 2.99
N PHE A 9 -21.29 -32.64 3.19
CA PHE A 9 -20.10 -33.32 3.69
C PHE A 9 -20.29 -33.91 5.08
N ALA A 10 -20.81 -33.13 6.03
CA ALA A 10 -21.02 -33.56 7.41
C ALA A 10 -21.97 -34.76 7.48
N TYR A 11 -23.03 -34.74 6.68
CA TYR A 11 -23.99 -35.82 6.59
C TYR A 11 -23.41 -37.10 5.96
N ASP A 12 -22.75 -36.99 4.80
CA ASP A 12 -22.24 -38.15 4.05
C ASP A 12 -21.03 -38.80 4.73
N SER A 13 -20.11 -37.99 5.25
CA SER A 13 -18.87 -38.44 5.89
C SER A 13 -19.00 -38.69 7.39
N LYS A 14 -20.16 -38.34 7.99
CA LYS A 14 -20.39 -38.35 9.44
C LYS A 14 -19.26 -37.68 10.24
N SER A 15 -18.72 -36.59 9.71
CA SER A 15 -17.56 -35.90 10.27
C SER A 15 -17.83 -34.42 10.51
N ASP A 16 -17.11 -33.85 11.47
CA ASP A 16 -17.23 -32.44 11.81
C ASP A 16 -16.69 -31.53 10.69
N VAL A 17 -17.21 -30.31 10.62
CA VAL A 17 -16.81 -29.27 9.67
C VAL A 17 -16.54 -27.97 10.40
N LEU A 18 -15.42 -27.33 10.07
CA LEU A 18 -15.08 -25.99 10.54
C LEU A 18 -15.21 -24.99 9.39
N ILE A 19 -16.00 -23.93 9.59
CA ILE A 19 -16.15 -22.83 8.65
C ILE A 19 -15.57 -21.56 9.28
N GLY A 20 -14.49 -21.06 8.72
CA GLY A 20 -13.93 -19.77 9.10
C GLY A 20 -14.43 -18.66 8.18
N THR A 21 -15.05 -17.63 8.76
CA THR A 21 -15.51 -16.43 8.03
C THR A 21 -14.83 -15.16 8.55
N SER A 22 -14.77 -14.11 7.74
CA SER A 22 -14.16 -12.83 8.14
C SER A 22 -14.86 -12.26 9.37
N ARG A 23 -14.08 -11.86 10.39
CA ARG A 23 -14.62 -11.27 11.64
C ARG A 23 -15.52 -10.05 11.40
N PHE A 24 -15.24 -9.26 10.36
CA PHE A 24 -16.02 -8.07 10.02
C PHE A 24 -17.44 -8.38 9.52
N GLN A 25 -17.59 -9.47 8.77
CA GLN A 25 -18.88 -9.89 8.18
C GLN A 25 -19.51 -11.06 8.93
N PHE A 26 -18.83 -11.61 9.94
CA PHE A 26 -19.21 -12.85 10.61
C PHE A 26 -20.69 -12.88 10.99
N ASN A 27 -21.21 -11.85 11.66
CA ASN A 27 -22.60 -11.86 12.11
C ASN A 27 -23.59 -11.87 10.94
N GLU A 28 -23.34 -11.12 9.87
CA GLU A 28 -24.23 -11.10 8.70
C GLU A 28 -24.16 -12.44 7.95
N SER A 29 -22.95 -12.92 7.65
CA SER A 29 -22.70 -14.17 6.94
C SER A 29 -23.19 -15.39 7.72
N PHE A 30 -23.00 -15.40 9.04
CA PHE A 30 -23.50 -16.45 9.93
C PHE A 30 -25.02 -16.47 9.97
N ASN A 31 -25.68 -15.31 10.07
CA ASN A 31 -27.14 -15.23 10.05
C ASN A 31 -27.70 -15.71 8.71
N LYS A 32 -27.13 -15.27 7.58
CA LYS A 32 -27.50 -15.75 6.24
C LYS A 32 -27.31 -17.27 6.12
N SER A 33 -26.17 -17.80 6.58
CA SER A 33 -25.87 -19.23 6.53
C SER A 33 -26.76 -20.07 7.44
N THR A 34 -27.14 -19.54 8.60
CA THR A 34 -28.07 -20.19 9.54
C THR A 34 -29.47 -20.30 8.92
N ASP A 35 -29.94 -19.21 8.30
CA ASP A 35 -31.21 -19.20 7.56
C ASP A 35 -31.22 -20.25 6.43
N VAL A 36 -30.10 -20.36 5.71
CA VAL A 36 -29.91 -21.38 4.68
C VAL A 36 -29.96 -22.78 5.29
N TYR A 37 -29.16 -23.07 6.32
CA TYR A 37 -29.11 -24.38 6.99
C TYR A 37 -30.51 -24.87 7.40
N PHE A 38 -31.33 -24.00 8.02
CA PHE A 38 -32.69 -24.35 8.44
C PHE A 38 -33.68 -24.53 7.29
N SER A 39 -33.30 -24.17 6.07
CA SER A 39 -34.11 -24.39 4.86
C SER A 39 -33.69 -25.64 4.08
N LEU A 40 -32.50 -26.20 4.32
CA LEU A 40 -31.96 -27.31 3.54
C LEU A 40 -32.66 -28.63 3.86
N MET A 41 -33.04 -29.35 2.79
CA MET A 41 -33.64 -30.67 2.85
C MET A 41 -32.86 -31.66 1.98
N TYR A 42 -32.91 -32.93 2.36
CA TYR A 42 -32.29 -34.03 1.62
C TYR A 42 -33.18 -35.26 1.64
N LYS A 43 -32.85 -36.26 0.80
CA LYS A 43 -33.57 -37.54 0.75
C LYS A 43 -32.59 -38.67 1.04
N LYS A 44 -33.00 -39.63 1.89
CA LYS A 44 -32.25 -40.87 2.14
C LYS A 44 -32.78 -41.98 1.23
N LEU A 45 -31.90 -42.89 0.82
CA LEU A 45 -32.32 -44.19 0.31
C LEU A 45 -32.50 -45.14 1.49
N VAL A 46 -33.75 -45.49 1.80
CA VAL A 46 -34.10 -46.47 2.83
C VAL A 46 -34.56 -47.72 2.12
N ASN A 47 -33.81 -48.82 2.23
CA ASN A 47 -34.10 -50.09 1.55
C ASN A 47 -34.27 -49.96 0.02
N GLY A 48 -33.49 -49.07 -0.62
CA GLY A 48 -33.55 -48.82 -2.06
C GLY A 48 -34.69 -47.91 -2.52
N LEU A 49 -35.53 -47.41 -1.62
CA LEU A 49 -36.59 -46.44 -1.91
C LEU A 49 -36.21 -45.04 -1.39
N GLN A 50 -36.50 -44.00 -2.18
CA GLN A 50 -36.29 -42.62 -1.74
C GLN A 50 -37.26 -42.26 -0.61
N SER A 51 -36.72 -41.74 0.49
CA SER A 51 -37.52 -41.20 1.60
C SER A 51 -38.25 -39.92 1.19
N SER A 52 -39.22 -39.51 2.00
CA SER A 52 -39.66 -38.11 2.03
C SER A 52 -38.47 -37.19 2.33
N SER A 53 -38.56 -35.94 1.89
CA SER A 53 -37.54 -34.94 2.17
C SER A 53 -37.42 -34.72 3.69
N LEU A 54 -36.21 -34.84 4.22
CA LEU A 54 -35.84 -34.64 5.62
C LEU A 54 -35.01 -33.38 5.75
N TYR A 55 -35.07 -32.70 6.88
CA TYR A 55 -34.21 -31.54 7.16
C TYR A 55 -32.87 -31.97 7.76
N PHE A 56 -31.79 -31.28 7.38
CA PHE A 56 -30.44 -31.56 7.90
C PHE A 56 -30.31 -31.38 9.41
N TYR A 57 -31.10 -30.49 10.02
CA TYR A 57 -31.04 -30.22 11.45
C TYR A 57 -31.53 -31.35 12.36
N HIS A 58 -32.01 -32.46 11.80
CA HIS A 58 -32.25 -33.69 12.55
C HIS A 58 -30.99 -34.53 12.76
N ASP A 59 -30.00 -34.43 11.87
CA ASP A 59 -28.83 -35.30 11.85
C ASP A 59 -27.51 -34.55 12.06
N VAL A 60 -27.48 -33.25 11.80
CA VAL A 60 -26.27 -32.40 11.86
C VAL A 60 -26.53 -31.19 12.73
N LEU A 61 -25.61 -30.85 13.63
CA LEU A 61 -25.68 -29.65 14.47
C LEU A 61 -25.01 -28.45 13.79
N TRP A 62 -25.67 -27.29 13.81
CA TRP A 62 -25.12 -26.02 13.34
C TRP A 62 -24.80 -25.11 14.53
N CYS A 63 -23.52 -24.76 14.66
CA CYS A 63 -22.99 -24.09 15.83
C CYS A 63 -22.24 -22.80 15.45
N LYS A 64 -22.34 -21.80 16.33
CA LYS A 64 -21.45 -20.63 16.38
C LYS A 64 -20.32 -20.90 17.37
N GLY A 65 -19.07 -20.75 16.96
CA GLY A 65 -17.94 -20.80 17.89
C GLY A 65 -17.62 -19.43 18.47
N ILE A 66 -17.32 -19.40 19.77
CA ILE A 66 -16.85 -18.24 20.52
C ILE A 66 -15.34 -18.33 20.66
N ILE A 67 -14.62 -17.30 20.24
CA ILE A 67 -13.16 -17.23 20.32
C ILE A 67 -12.77 -16.28 21.43
N ASP A 68 -11.79 -16.68 22.24
CA ASP A 68 -11.10 -15.82 23.18
C ASP A 68 -10.14 -14.88 22.42
N GLU A 69 -10.29 -13.57 22.62
CA GLU A 69 -9.53 -12.56 21.88
C GLU A 69 -8.03 -12.54 22.21
N ASP A 70 -7.65 -12.96 23.42
CA ASP A 70 -6.27 -12.91 23.90
C ASP A 70 -5.49 -14.15 23.47
N THR A 71 -6.16 -15.32 23.47
CA THR A 71 -5.53 -16.61 23.15
C THR A 71 -5.80 -17.08 21.72
N ASN A 72 -6.78 -16.49 21.03
CA ASN A 72 -7.28 -16.89 19.72
C ASN A 72 -7.76 -18.35 19.66
N GLU A 73 -8.15 -18.91 20.81
CA GLU A 73 -8.67 -20.26 20.97
C GLU A 73 -10.21 -20.25 21.05
N ILE A 74 -10.82 -21.34 20.60
CA ILE A 74 -12.27 -21.50 20.69
C ILE A 74 -12.64 -21.98 22.10
N THR A 75 -13.46 -21.23 22.81
CA THR A 75 -13.83 -21.52 24.21
C THR A 75 -15.16 -22.24 24.32
N GLU A 76 -16.15 -21.87 23.51
CA GLU A 76 -17.52 -22.40 23.60
C GLU A 76 -18.15 -22.53 22.20
N PHE A 77 -19.03 -23.51 22.04
CA PHE A 77 -19.89 -23.66 20.87
C PHE A 77 -21.35 -23.39 21.24
N GLU A 78 -22.00 -22.42 20.61
CA GLU A 78 -23.42 -22.13 20.77
C GLU A 78 -24.22 -22.78 19.63
N VAL A 79 -25.13 -23.70 19.95
CA VAL A 79 -26.02 -24.33 18.96
C VAL A 79 -27.10 -23.32 18.53
N SER A 80 -27.20 -23.08 17.21
CA SER A 80 -28.16 -22.12 16.68
C SER A 80 -29.61 -22.55 16.91
N LYS A 81 -30.45 -21.57 17.25
CA LYS A 81 -31.89 -21.75 17.38
C LYS A 81 -32.63 -21.33 16.11
N ARG A 82 -33.87 -21.82 15.99
CA ARG A 82 -34.96 -21.37 15.09
C ARG A 82 -34.95 -21.93 13.66
N PRO A 83 -35.75 -22.99 13.41
CA PRO A 83 -36.37 -23.17 12.10
C PRO A 83 -37.16 -21.91 11.72
N LYS A 84 -36.79 -21.27 10.60
CA LYS A 84 -37.45 -20.05 10.09
C LYS A 84 -38.93 -20.33 9.80
N TYR A 85 -39.21 -21.48 9.21
CA TYR A 85 -40.54 -21.96 8.83
C TYR A 85 -41.08 -23.02 9.82
N GLY A 86 -42.40 -23.23 9.84
CA GLY A 86 -43.05 -24.21 10.71
C GLY A 86 -43.96 -23.59 11.79
N THR A 87 -44.92 -24.39 12.28
CA THR A 87 -45.86 -23.98 13.34
C THR A 87 -45.13 -23.82 14.68
N ARG A 88 -45.73 -23.09 15.63
CA ARG A 88 -45.19 -22.97 17.00
C ARG A 88 -44.94 -24.34 17.65
N LYS A 89 -45.84 -25.30 17.39
CA LYS A 89 -45.70 -26.69 17.85
C LYS A 89 -44.42 -27.34 17.29
N TYR A 90 -44.19 -27.20 15.98
CA TYR A 90 -43.01 -27.77 15.31
C TYR A 90 -41.70 -27.19 15.85
N LYS A 91 -41.64 -25.87 16.08
CA LYS A 91 -40.45 -25.21 16.63
C LYS A 91 -40.16 -25.69 18.06
N ASN A 92 -41.20 -25.83 18.89
CA ASN A 92 -41.06 -26.36 20.24
C ASN A 92 -40.63 -27.85 20.24
N GLU A 93 -41.11 -28.65 19.29
CA GLU A 93 -40.68 -30.05 19.11
C GLU A 93 -39.22 -30.14 18.70
N TYR A 94 -38.75 -29.26 17.82
CA TYR A 94 -37.32 -29.17 17.48
C TYR A 94 -36.47 -28.85 18.71
N ASP A 95 -36.80 -27.78 19.45
CA ASP A 95 -36.03 -27.38 20.64
C ASP A 95 -36.00 -28.51 21.68
N SER A 96 -37.14 -29.19 21.90
CA SER A 96 -37.22 -30.34 22.82
C SER A 96 -36.36 -31.53 22.35
N ASN A 97 -36.33 -31.81 21.04
CA ASN A 97 -35.51 -32.88 20.48
C ASN A 97 -34.02 -32.57 20.60
N VAL A 98 -33.60 -31.33 20.35
CA VAL A 98 -32.20 -30.91 20.50
C VAL A 98 -31.80 -31.00 21.97
N SER A 99 -32.60 -30.48 22.90
CA SER A 99 -32.34 -30.61 24.35
C SER A 99 -32.24 -32.07 24.79
N ASN A 100 -33.14 -32.95 24.34
CA ASN A 100 -33.09 -34.39 24.65
C ASN A 100 -31.83 -35.06 24.07
N ASN A 101 -31.43 -34.70 22.86
CA ASN A 101 -30.21 -35.25 22.24
C ASN A 101 -28.94 -34.78 22.96
N LEU A 102 -28.93 -33.54 23.47
CA LEU A 102 -27.85 -32.99 24.28
C LEU A 102 -27.81 -33.63 25.68
N SER A 103 -28.94 -33.75 26.37
CA SER A 103 -29.00 -34.36 27.71
C SER A 103 -28.65 -35.85 27.72
N ASN A 104 -29.02 -36.58 26.67
CA ASN A 104 -28.80 -38.02 26.56
C ASN A 104 -27.41 -38.39 26.01
N GLY A 105 -26.57 -37.41 25.67
CA GLY A 105 -25.24 -37.65 25.11
C GLY A 105 -25.20 -38.04 23.63
N ASN A 106 -26.35 -38.16 22.95
CA ASN A 106 -26.44 -38.54 21.53
C ASN A 106 -25.67 -37.58 20.60
N PHE A 107 -25.59 -36.31 21.00
CA PHE A 107 -24.85 -35.26 20.29
C PHE A 107 -23.36 -35.54 20.09
N GLN A 108 -22.75 -36.41 20.89
CA GLN A 108 -21.34 -36.78 20.74
C GLN A 108 -21.09 -37.46 19.38
N THR A 109 -22.07 -38.19 18.86
CA THR A 109 -21.99 -38.90 17.57
C THR A 109 -22.56 -38.11 16.39
N MET A 110 -23.24 -36.99 16.64
CA MET A 110 -23.76 -36.13 15.59
C MET A 110 -22.64 -35.25 15.02
N PRO A 111 -22.52 -35.16 13.68
CA PRO A 111 -21.63 -34.21 13.05
C PRO A 111 -21.96 -32.77 13.44
N LYS A 112 -20.92 -31.97 13.69
CA LYS A 112 -21.03 -30.57 14.07
C LYS A 112 -20.43 -29.70 12.99
N ILE A 113 -21.21 -28.75 12.50
CA ILE A 113 -20.72 -27.67 11.64
C ILE A 113 -20.56 -26.44 12.51
N VAL A 114 -19.31 -26.01 12.70
CA VAL A 114 -18.98 -24.87 13.55
C VAL A 114 -18.52 -23.72 12.66
N SER A 115 -19.20 -22.57 12.77
CA SER A 115 -18.76 -21.34 12.13
C SER A 115 -18.06 -20.43 13.14
N ILE A 116 -16.87 -19.94 12.78
CA ILE A 116 -16.05 -19.08 13.64
C ILE A 116 -15.64 -17.77 12.95
N PRO A 117 -15.56 -16.64 13.69
CA PRO A 117 -15.00 -15.40 13.19
C PRO A 117 -13.47 -15.50 13.13
N ILE A 118 -12.85 -15.12 12.02
CA ILE A 118 -11.41 -15.21 11.84
C ILE A 118 -10.83 -13.86 11.44
N THR A 119 -9.77 -13.44 12.11
CA THR A 119 -8.96 -12.26 11.78
C THR A 119 -7.77 -12.60 10.88
N ASP A 120 -7.04 -13.66 11.20
CA ASP A 120 -5.86 -14.17 10.47
C ASP A 120 -6.03 -15.66 10.13
N ILE A 121 -5.28 -16.19 9.16
CA ILE A 121 -5.50 -17.53 8.56
C ILE A 121 -5.59 -18.71 9.57
N SER A 122 -5.00 -18.62 10.78
CA SER A 122 -4.95 -19.75 11.71
C SER A 122 -5.52 -19.40 13.10
N PRO A 123 -6.59 -20.06 13.57
CA PRO A 123 -6.75 -20.27 15.00
C PRO A 123 -5.67 -21.27 15.45
N ALA A 124 -4.91 -20.91 16.48
CA ALA A 124 -4.06 -21.86 17.18
C ALA A 124 -5.00 -22.82 17.94
N SER A 125 -4.72 -24.13 17.93
CA SER A 125 -5.44 -25.13 18.73
C SER A 125 -6.95 -25.31 18.42
N VAL A 126 -7.30 -26.13 17.42
CA VAL A 126 -8.68 -26.67 17.33
C VAL A 126 -8.98 -27.65 18.49
N ILE A 127 -7.98 -28.02 19.30
CA ILE A 127 -8.02 -29.13 20.24
C ILE A 127 -7.81 -28.62 21.67
N SER A 128 -8.91 -28.35 22.37
CA SER A 128 -8.99 -28.26 23.83
C SER A 128 -10.40 -28.71 24.26
N GLU A 129 -10.56 -29.09 25.54
CA GLU A 129 -11.87 -29.51 26.09
C GLU A 129 -12.86 -28.34 25.98
N LYS A 130 -13.92 -28.52 25.19
CA LYS A 130 -14.85 -27.45 24.81
C LYS A 130 -16.25 -27.74 25.34
N THR A 131 -16.98 -26.68 25.69
CA THR A 131 -18.40 -26.79 26.09
C THR A 131 -19.32 -26.46 24.92
N ILE A 132 -20.41 -27.20 24.78
CA ILE A 132 -21.55 -26.86 23.92
C ILE A 132 -22.64 -26.20 24.78
N LYS A 133 -23.14 -25.05 24.33
CA LYS A 133 -24.24 -24.33 24.93
C LYS A 133 -25.49 -24.46 24.09
N PHE A 134 -26.60 -24.81 24.74
CA PHE A 134 -27.94 -24.72 24.18
C PHE A 134 -28.90 -24.18 25.23
N GLU A 135 -29.64 -23.13 24.88
CA GLU A 135 -30.47 -22.41 25.83
C GLU A 135 -29.67 -21.78 26.99
N LYS A 136 -29.89 -22.23 28.23
CA LYS A 136 -29.18 -21.79 29.42
C LYS A 136 -28.21 -22.85 29.94
N ASP A 137 -28.13 -23.99 29.28
CA ASP A 137 -27.42 -25.17 29.76
C ASP A 137 -26.13 -25.40 28.96
N ASN A 138 -25.09 -25.84 29.66
CA ASN A 138 -23.78 -26.15 29.11
C ASN A 138 -23.51 -27.65 29.22
N TYR A 139 -23.01 -28.23 28.13
CA TYR A 139 -22.76 -29.66 27.96
C TYR A 139 -21.28 -29.86 27.61
N GLN A 140 -20.63 -30.88 28.18
CA GLN A 140 -19.24 -31.20 27.90
C GLN A 140 -19.09 -31.90 26.54
N LEU A 141 -18.16 -31.45 25.70
CA LEU A 141 -17.87 -32.06 24.41
C LEU A 141 -16.58 -32.88 24.48
N ASN A 142 -16.66 -34.17 24.14
CA ASN A 142 -15.52 -35.08 24.31
C ASN A 142 -14.45 -34.92 23.22
N ASN A 143 -14.84 -34.51 22.00
CA ASN A 143 -13.89 -34.13 20.96
C ASN A 143 -14.60 -33.41 19.79
N PHE A 144 -13.98 -32.36 19.26
CA PHE A 144 -14.33 -31.75 17.96
C PHE A 144 -13.15 -31.94 17.03
N ASN A 145 -13.33 -32.71 15.94
CA ASN A 145 -12.26 -33.05 15.03
C ASN A 145 -12.71 -32.85 13.58
N PRO A 146 -12.57 -31.64 13.03
CA PRO A 146 -13.06 -31.33 11.69
C PRO A 146 -12.27 -32.09 10.63
N LYS A 147 -12.98 -32.86 9.79
CA LYS A 147 -12.39 -33.51 8.60
C LYS A 147 -12.53 -32.67 7.33
N LEU A 148 -13.23 -31.55 7.43
CA LEU A 148 -13.29 -30.50 6.42
C LEU A 148 -13.14 -29.13 7.11
N ILE A 149 -12.22 -28.33 6.60
CA ILE A 149 -12.03 -26.94 6.98
C ILE A 149 -12.31 -26.08 5.74
N ILE A 150 -13.22 -25.13 5.87
CA ILE A 150 -13.54 -24.16 4.82
C ILE A 150 -13.19 -22.77 5.32
N TYR A 151 -12.31 -22.07 4.60
CA TYR A 151 -12.05 -20.65 4.83
C TYR A 151 -12.64 -19.82 3.71
N GLU A 152 -13.70 -19.07 4.02
CA GLU A 152 -14.41 -18.21 3.07
C GLU A 152 -13.74 -16.83 2.93
N SER A 153 -13.49 -16.40 1.70
CA SER A 153 -13.11 -15.01 1.40
C SER A 153 -11.85 -14.60 2.17
N ILE A 154 -10.83 -15.47 2.10
CA ILE A 154 -9.56 -15.33 2.84
C ILE A 154 -8.92 -13.97 2.59
N ASN A 155 -9.05 -13.46 1.36
CA ASN A 155 -8.48 -12.20 0.92
C ASN A 155 -9.18 -10.93 1.43
N GLU A 156 -10.34 -11.07 2.07
CA GLU A 156 -10.98 -9.96 2.81
C GLU A 156 -10.40 -9.78 4.22
N ARG A 157 -9.31 -10.50 4.53
CA ARG A 157 -8.62 -10.53 5.84
C ARG A 157 -7.14 -10.17 5.66
N LYS A 158 -6.39 -10.09 6.75
CA LYS A 158 -4.92 -10.12 6.67
C LYS A 158 -4.51 -11.56 6.36
N TYR A 159 -3.93 -11.78 5.18
CA TYR A 159 -3.48 -13.10 4.74
C TYR A 159 -2.08 -13.01 4.12
N ASN A 160 -1.33 -14.11 4.21
CA ASN A 160 -0.03 -14.28 3.57
C ASN A 160 0.00 -15.69 2.96
N PHE A 161 0.44 -15.80 1.71
CA PHE A 161 0.59 -17.09 1.03
C PHE A 161 1.50 -18.07 1.76
N GLU A 162 2.56 -17.63 2.43
CA GLU A 162 3.41 -18.54 3.20
C GLU A 162 2.65 -19.23 4.33
N ASN A 163 1.77 -18.49 5.00
CA ASN A 163 0.90 -19.05 6.04
C ASN A 163 -0.13 -20.02 5.45
N LEU A 164 -0.63 -19.74 4.24
CA LEU A 164 -1.53 -20.66 3.52
C LEU A 164 -0.81 -21.93 3.10
N ILE A 165 0.43 -21.86 2.63
CA ILE A 165 1.25 -23.04 2.31
C ILE A 165 1.45 -23.89 3.56
N ARG A 166 1.77 -23.27 4.71
CA ARG A 166 1.89 -24.00 5.99
C ARG A 166 0.58 -24.67 6.41
N LEU A 167 -0.55 -24.00 6.20
CA LEU A 167 -1.87 -24.54 6.48
C LEU A 167 -2.19 -25.73 5.57
N ILE A 168 -1.90 -25.62 4.27
CA ILE A 168 -2.06 -26.69 3.29
C ILE A 168 -1.24 -27.91 3.73
N ASN A 169 0.06 -27.72 4.02
CA ASN A 169 0.93 -28.80 4.45
C ASN A 169 0.43 -29.48 5.74
N ARG A 170 -0.01 -28.69 6.74
CA ARG A 170 -0.62 -29.23 7.97
C ARG A 170 -1.91 -30.00 7.69
N SER A 171 -2.74 -29.52 6.76
CA SER A 171 -4.00 -30.21 6.43
C SER A 171 -3.76 -31.57 5.76
N CYS A 172 -2.73 -31.67 4.92
CA CYS A 172 -2.23 -32.92 4.36
C CYS A 172 -1.75 -33.88 5.47
N GLU A 173 -0.93 -33.39 6.42
CA GLU A 173 -0.46 -34.18 7.56
C GLU A 173 -1.59 -34.70 8.46
N MET A 174 -2.67 -33.91 8.61
CA MET A 174 -3.81 -34.24 9.48
C MET A 174 -4.95 -35.01 8.78
N ASP A 175 -4.79 -35.40 7.50
CA ASP A 175 -5.84 -36.02 6.69
C ASP A 175 -7.17 -35.25 6.82
N THR A 176 -7.09 -33.94 6.60
CA THR A 176 -8.22 -33.00 6.72
C THR A 176 -8.38 -32.28 5.40
N LYS A 177 -9.58 -32.35 4.81
CA LYS A 177 -9.86 -31.64 3.56
C LYS A 177 -9.86 -30.13 3.83
N LEU A 178 -9.11 -29.38 3.05
CA LEU A 178 -9.02 -27.94 3.16
C LEU A 178 -9.61 -27.28 1.92
N VAL A 179 -10.55 -26.35 2.11
CA VAL A 179 -11.12 -25.52 1.06
C VAL A 179 -10.75 -24.07 1.35
N LEU A 180 -9.87 -23.52 0.50
CA LEU A 180 -9.48 -22.13 0.53
C LEU A 180 -10.26 -21.36 -0.52
N HIS A 181 -11.21 -20.53 -0.09
CA HIS A 181 -12.00 -19.70 -0.98
C HIS A 181 -11.50 -18.26 -0.94
N PHE A 182 -11.25 -17.70 -2.12
CA PHE A 182 -10.87 -16.31 -2.32
C PHE A 182 -12.02 -15.59 -3.03
N SER A 183 -12.50 -14.50 -2.44
CA SER A 183 -13.46 -13.60 -3.09
C SER A 183 -12.76 -12.85 -4.22
N TRP A 184 -13.50 -12.42 -5.24
CA TRP A 184 -13.02 -11.38 -6.16
C TRP A 184 -12.64 -10.11 -5.38
N PRO A 185 -11.55 -9.38 -5.70
CA PRO A 185 -10.75 -9.38 -6.95
C PRO A 185 -9.51 -10.30 -6.96
N TYR A 186 -8.82 -10.38 -8.11
CA TYR A 186 -7.59 -11.16 -8.30
C TYR A 186 -6.55 -10.89 -7.20
N LEU A 187 -5.90 -11.95 -6.73
CA LEU A 187 -4.95 -11.86 -5.63
C LEU A 187 -3.57 -11.46 -6.14
N LYS A 188 -2.97 -10.49 -5.45
CA LYS A 188 -1.55 -10.17 -5.59
C LYS A 188 -0.69 -11.36 -5.23
N GLY A 189 0.31 -11.70 -6.05
CA GLY A 189 1.25 -12.80 -5.83
C GLY A 189 0.66 -14.20 -6.11
N LEU A 190 -0.53 -14.28 -6.71
CA LEU A 190 -1.21 -15.56 -6.95
C LEU A 190 -0.37 -16.49 -7.84
N ALA A 191 0.26 -15.97 -8.88
CA ALA A 191 1.08 -16.76 -9.79
C ALA A 191 2.22 -17.48 -9.03
N SER A 192 3.02 -16.72 -8.25
CA SER A 192 4.06 -17.27 -7.38
C SER A 192 3.53 -18.30 -6.37
N PHE A 193 2.36 -18.05 -5.76
CA PHE A 193 1.74 -19.02 -4.86
C PHE A 193 1.36 -20.33 -5.58
N LEU A 194 0.71 -20.24 -6.74
CA LEU A 194 0.34 -21.39 -7.55
C LEU A 194 1.58 -22.18 -7.98
N ASP A 195 2.66 -21.49 -8.36
CA ASP A 195 3.92 -22.10 -8.73
C ASP A 195 4.58 -22.88 -7.59
N LYS A 196 4.43 -22.42 -6.35
CA LYS A 196 4.95 -23.13 -5.15
C LYS A 196 4.17 -24.39 -4.81
N ILE A 197 2.91 -24.50 -5.27
CA ILE A 197 2.03 -25.62 -4.92
C ILE A 197 1.71 -26.54 -6.10
N LYS A 198 2.14 -26.21 -7.33
CA LYS A 198 1.80 -26.95 -8.55
C LYS A 198 2.21 -28.42 -8.53
N ASP A 199 3.27 -28.77 -7.80
CA ASP A 199 3.77 -30.15 -7.72
C ASP A 199 3.04 -30.98 -6.65
N ASN A 200 2.08 -30.40 -5.93
CA ASN A 200 1.32 -31.09 -4.89
C ASN A 200 0.01 -31.68 -5.45
N ASN A 201 0.06 -32.98 -5.76
CA ASN A 201 -1.06 -33.76 -6.30
C ASN A 201 -2.28 -33.88 -5.36
N GLU A 202 -2.15 -33.51 -4.09
CA GLU A 202 -3.27 -33.55 -3.12
C GLU A 202 -4.14 -32.29 -3.20
N ILE A 203 -3.70 -31.26 -3.91
CA ILE A 203 -4.38 -29.98 -4.03
C ILE A 203 -5.19 -29.95 -5.33
N ASN A 204 -6.45 -29.52 -5.25
CA ASN A 204 -7.24 -29.17 -6.42
C ASN A 204 -7.41 -27.66 -6.47
N ILE A 205 -7.05 -27.05 -7.60
CA ILE A 205 -7.13 -25.61 -7.81
C ILE A 205 -8.30 -25.32 -8.76
N ILE A 206 -9.07 -24.28 -8.44
CA ILE A 206 -10.11 -23.75 -9.31
C ILE A 206 -9.88 -22.25 -9.38
N HIS A 207 -9.51 -21.78 -10.58
CA HIS A 207 -9.30 -20.36 -10.85
C HIS A 207 -10.38 -19.85 -11.80
N LEU A 208 -11.24 -18.97 -11.29
CA LEU A 208 -12.34 -18.38 -12.04
C LEU A 208 -11.96 -16.96 -12.49
N GLY A 209 -11.14 -16.87 -13.53
CA GLY A 209 -10.84 -15.58 -14.18
C GLY A 209 -12.05 -14.96 -14.86
N LYS A 210 -11.97 -13.67 -15.21
CA LYS A 210 -13.07 -12.90 -15.78
C LYS A 210 -13.54 -13.50 -17.11
N GLN A 211 -12.60 -13.82 -18.01
CA GLN A 211 -12.94 -14.41 -19.30
C GLN A 211 -13.50 -15.82 -19.14
N PHE A 212 -12.96 -16.60 -18.19
CA PHE A 212 -13.49 -17.92 -17.88
C PHE A 212 -14.97 -17.85 -17.46
N CYS A 213 -15.32 -16.90 -16.59
CA CYS A 213 -16.69 -16.70 -16.14
C CYS A 213 -17.60 -16.25 -17.28
N LEU A 214 -17.16 -15.27 -18.08
CA LEU A 214 -17.91 -14.77 -19.24
C LEU A 214 -18.24 -15.89 -20.24
N GLU A 215 -17.25 -16.70 -20.62
CA GLU A 215 -17.46 -17.78 -21.60
C GLU A 215 -18.23 -18.97 -21.03
N SER A 216 -18.17 -19.17 -19.71
CA SER A 216 -18.90 -20.23 -19.04
C SER A 216 -20.31 -19.80 -18.64
N ARG A 217 -20.70 -18.53 -18.80
CA ARG A 217 -22.01 -18.00 -18.37
C ARG A 217 -23.19 -18.79 -18.95
N ASN A 218 -23.12 -19.21 -20.22
CA ASN A 218 -24.19 -19.95 -20.87
C ASN A 218 -24.28 -21.42 -20.37
N ARG A 219 -23.27 -21.88 -19.63
CA ARG A 219 -23.21 -23.20 -19.02
C ARG A 219 -23.73 -23.20 -17.58
N PHE A 220 -23.90 -22.02 -16.98
CA PHE A 220 -24.36 -21.84 -15.62
C PHE A 220 -25.69 -21.08 -15.62
N GLU A 221 -26.75 -21.71 -15.14
CA GLU A 221 -28.03 -21.00 -14.94
C GLU A 221 -27.96 -20.18 -13.66
N LYS A 222 -28.29 -18.88 -13.77
CA LYS A 222 -28.44 -18.02 -12.60
C LYS A 222 -29.51 -18.60 -11.69
N PRO A 223 -29.19 -18.93 -10.42
CA PRO A 223 -30.19 -19.42 -9.50
C PRO A 223 -31.28 -18.35 -9.27
N PRO A 224 -32.53 -18.75 -8.98
CA PRO A 224 -33.57 -17.82 -8.55
C PRO A 224 -33.07 -16.91 -7.42
N SER A 225 -33.52 -15.65 -7.41
CA SER A 225 -33.09 -14.63 -6.43
C SER A 225 -33.24 -15.08 -4.97
N SER A 226 -34.20 -15.96 -4.68
CA SER A 226 -34.39 -16.56 -3.34
C SER A 226 -33.27 -17.49 -2.90
N ILE A 227 -32.44 -17.99 -3.81
CA ILE A 227 -31.36 -18.96 -3.56
C ILE A 227 -30.03 -18.58 -4.22
N VAL A 228 -29.90 -17.39 -4.80
CA VAL A 228 -28.65 -16.94 -5.45
C VAL A 228 -27.48 -16.87 -4.47
N ASN A 229 -27.76 -16.52 -3.22
CA ASN A 229 -26.81 -16.56 -2.09
C ASN A 229 -26.24 -17.95 -1.80
N LEU A 230 -26.80 -19.02 -2.38
CA LEU A 230 -26.27 -20.38 -2.26
C LEU A 230 -25.14 -20.67 -3.25
N SER A 231 -25.00 -19.91 -4.33
CA SER A 231 -23.94 -20.10 -5.31
C SER A 231 -22.56 -19.68 -4.77
N LEU A 232 -21.49 -20.02 -5.50
CA LEU A 232 -20.10 -19.62 -5.16
C LEU A 232 -19.95 -18.09 -5.17
N GLU A 233 -20.59 -17.46 -6.15
CA GLU A 233 -20.57 -16.03 -6.44
C GLU A 233 -21.52 -15.26 -5.51
N GLY A 234 -22.58 -15.92 -5.02
CA GLY A 234 -23.54 -15.34 -4.10
C GLY A 234 -24.25 -14.11 -4.67
N ASP A 235 -24.35 -13.06 -3.86
CA ASP A 235 -24.94 -11.77 -4.27
C ASP A 235 -24.11 -11.07 -5.38
N LEU A 236 -22.91 -11.58 -5.70
CA LEU A 236 -22.02 -11.07 -6.75
C LEU A 236 -22.17 -11.84 -8.08
N TRP A 237 -23.18 -12.70 -8.23
CA TRP A 237 -23.39 -13.45 -9.48
C TRP A 237 -23.27 -12.57 -10.73
N ASP A 238 -23.92 -11.41 -10.73
CA ASP A 238 -23.94 -10.50 -11.87
C ASP A 238 -22.59 -9.80 -12.12
N LEU A 239 -21.68 -9.82 -11.13
CA LEU A 239 -20.30 -9.38 -11.31
C LEU A 239 -19.46 -10.45 -12.02
N TYR A 240 -19.63 -11.72 -11.65
CA TYR A 240 -18.91 -12.85 -12.26
C TYR A 240 -19.43 -13.12 -13.67
N TYR A 241 -20.76 -13.05 -13.86
CA TYR A 241 -21.46 -13.34 -15.10
C TYR A 241 -22.27 -12.12 -15.56
N PRO A 242 -21.62 -11.00 -15.92
CA PRO A 242 -22.34 -9.79 -16.28
C PRO A 242 -23.16 -10.00 -17.57
N GLU A 243 -24.42 -9.57 -17.54
CA GLU A 243 -25.29 -9.55 -18.73
C GLU A 243 -24.82 -8.49 -19.75
N ASN A 244 -24.30 -7.36 -19.28
CA ASN A 244 -23.66 -6.32 -20.09
C ASN A 244 -22.18 -6.22 -19.75
N THR A 245 -21.33 -6.33 -20.77
CA THR A 245 -19.87 -6.34 -20.64
C THR A 245 -19.22 -4.96 -20.68
N SER A 246 -19.95 -3.90 -21.02
CA SER A 246 -19.40 -2.56 -21.15
C SER A 246 -19.31 -1.86 -19.79
N LEU A 247 -18.10 -1.52 -19.36
CA LEU A 247 -17.88 -0.54 -18.31
C LEU A 247 -18.14 0.87 -18.86
N LEU A 248 -18.88 1.69 -18.09
CA LEU A 248 -19.19 3.07 -18.49
C LEU A 248 -17.97 3.97 -18.27
N TYR A 249 -17.09 4.00 -19.27
CA TYR A 249 -15.95 4.91 -19.32
C TYR A 249 -16.32 6.24 -19.96
N SER A 250 -15.88 7.34 -19.34
CA SER A 250 -15.92 8.66 -19.97
C SER A 250 -14.62 9.41 -19.75
N ILE A 251 -14.23 10.22 -20.73
CA ILE A 251 -13.04 11.07 -20.63
C ILE A 251 -13.46 12.54 -20.66
N ILE A 252 -12.95 13.31 -19.72
CA ILE A 252 -13.14 14.76 -19.61
C ILE A 252 -11.82 15.44 -19.95
N LEU A 253 -11.86 16.36 -20.90
CA LEU A 253 -10.70 17.08 -21.41
C LEU A 253 -10.93 18.60 -21.37
N PRO A 254 -9.87 19.42 -21.26
CA PRO A 254 -9.95 20.84 -21.55
C PRO A 254 -10.53 21.11 -22.94
N PRO A 255 -11.23 22.23 -23.14
CA PRO A 255 -11.83 22.54 -24.43
C PRO A 255 -10.76 22.91 -25.46
N LEU A 256 -10.92 22.40 -26.68
CA LEU A 256 -10.07 22.75 -27.82
C LEU A 256 -10.54 24.05 -28.48
N ASN A 257 -9.60 24.85 -29.03
CA ASN A 257 -9.90 26.09 -29.76
C ASN A 257 -10.41 25.80 -31.19
N THR A 258 -11.57 25.13 -31.30
CA THR A 258 -12.24 24.85 -32.58
C THR A 258 -13.64 25.50 -32.65
N SER A 259 -14.26 25.58 -33.82
CA SER A 259 -15.64 26.09 -33.94
C SER A 259 -16.69 24.99 -33.83
N SER A 260 -16.31 23.73 -34.08
CA SER A 260 -17.23 22.58 -34.08
C SER A 260 -17.67 22.18 -32.68
N ASN A 261 -18.94 21.80 -32.53
CA ASN A 261 -19.48 21.21 -31.30
C ASN A 261 -19.12 19.73 -31.14
N TYR A 262 -18.75 19.07 -32.23
CA TYR A 262 -18.34 17.68 -32.27
C TYR A 262 -16.91 17.57 -32.80
N ILE A 263 -16.09 16.78 -32.12
CA ILE A 263 -14.69 16.57 -32.48
C ILE A 263 -14.45 15.07 -32.59
N SER A 264 -13.80 14.64 -33.67
CA SER A 264 -13.50 13.22 -33.88
C SER A 264 -12.39 12.76 -32.92
N LYS A 265 -12.34 11.45 -32.66
CA LYS A 265 -11.27 10.83 -31.87
C LYS A 265 -9.88 11.17 -32.44
N ASP A 266 -9.71 11.06 -33.75
CA ASP A 266 -8.43 11.26 -34.42
C ASP A 266 -7.96 12.72 -34.33
N ASP A 267 -8.86 13.69 -34.42
CA ASP A 267 -8.53 15.11 -34.26
C ASP A 267 -7.99 15.42 -32.86
N ILE A 268 -8.51 14.75 -31.82
CA ILE A 268 -8.05 14.95 -30.43
C ILE A 268 -6.69 14.27 -30.22
N ILE A 269 -6.47 13.10 -30.83
CA ILE A 269 -5.19 12.37 -30.78
C ILE A 269 -4.08 13.16 -31.47
N GLN A 270 -4.39 13.76 -32.63
CA GLN A 270 -3.43 14.53 -33.42
C GLN A 270 -3.29 15.99 -32.95
N TRP A 271 -4.02 16.38 -31.89
CA TRP A 271 -3.96 17.74 -31.40
C TRP A 271 -2.59 18.05 -30.82
N ASP A 272 -1.92 19.06 -31.37
CA ASP A 272 -0.62 19.52 -30.90
C ASP A 272 -0.79 20.34 -29.62
N TRP A 273 -0.85 19.64 -28.48
CA TRP A 273 -0.95 20.27 -27.18
C TRP A 273 0.44 20.75 -26.74
N PRO A 274 0.62 22.02 -26.32
CA PRO A 274 1.94 22.58 -25.98
C PRO A 274 2.74 21.75 -24.97
N LEU A 275 2.02 21.03 -24.12
CA LEU A 275 2.54 20.16 -23.10
C LEU A 275 3.30 18.95 -23.68
N ASP A 276 2.81 18.37 -24.77
CA ASP A 276 3.46 17.23 -25.42
C ASP A 276 4.81 17.63 -26.05
N VAL A 277 4.87 18.84 -26.65
CA VAL A 277 6.10 19.42 -27.20
C VAL A 277 7.13 19.69 -26.10
N GLN A 278 6.71 20.27 -24.97
CA GLN A 278 7.59 20.54 -23.84
C GLN A 278 8.14 19.24 -23.23
N LEU A 279 7.30 18.20 -23.07
CA LEU A 279 7.74 16.89 -22.58
C LEU A 279 8.73 16.22 -23.53
N LYS A 280 8.49 16.31 -24.84
CA LYS A 280 9.43 15.83 -25.85
C LYS A 280 10.78 16.53 -25.72
N ASN A 281 10.77 17.86 -25.67
CA ASN A 281 12.00 18.65 -25.52
C ASN A 281 12.76 18.29 -24.24
N ILE A 282 12.06 18.11 -23.12
CA ILE A 282 12.66 17.64 -21.87
C ILE A 282 13.39 16.31 -22.09
N ARG A 283 12.69 15.31 -22.62
CA ARG A 283 13.21 13.95 -22.79
C ARG A 283 14.42 13.89 -23.74
N ASP A 284 14.37 14.65 -24.84
CA ASP A 284 15.46 14.72 -25.81
C ASP A 284 16.77 15.25 -25.18
N HIS A 285 16.67 16.25 -24.29
CA HIS A 285 17.83 16.88 -23.66
C HIS A 285 18.37 16.08 -22.45
N LEU A 286 17.50 15.38 -21.72
CA LEU A 286 17.89 14.56 -20.55
C LEU A 286 18.95 13.50 -20.87
N ASN A 287 19.03 13.03 -22.11
CA ASN A 287 20.05 12.06 -22.56
C ASN A 287 21.46 12.66 -22.58
N THR A 288 21.59 13.97 -22.73
CA THR A 288 22.87 14.68 -22.83
C THR A 288 23.28 15.39 -21.54
N GLU A 289 22.32 15.66 -20.65
CA GLU A 289 22.53 16.44 -19.44
C GLU A 289 22.86 15.56 -18.22
N LYS A 290 23.83 15.99 -17.39
CA LYS A 290 24.16 15.34 -16.13
C LYS A 290 23.19 15.78 -15.03
N ILE A 291 22.20 14.95 -14.75
CA ILE A 291 21.20 15.14 -13.70
C ILE A 291 21.16 13.88 -12.83
N GLU A 292 21.03 14.05 -11.51
CA GLU A 292 20.88 12.93 -10.58
C GLU A 292 19.64 12.08 -10.89
N LYS A 293 19.69 10.78 -10.57
CA LYS A 293 18.67 9.79 -11.00
C LYS A 293 17.26 10.19 -10.55
N LYS A 294 17.10 10.66 -9.31
CA LYS A 294 15.81 11.09 -8.74
C LYS A 294 15.20 12.25 -9.53
N GLU A 295 15.98 13.32 -9.68
CA GLU A 295 15.63 14.54 -10.41
C GLU A 295 15.29 14.24 -11.87
N ARG A 296 16.10 13.40 -12.53
CA ARG A 296 15.87 12.94 -13.90
C ARG A 296 14.53 12.24 -14.01
N ASN A 297 14.21 11.32 -13.11
CA ASN A 297 12.94 10.57 -13.15
C ASN A 297 11.72 11.48 -12.96
N LEU A 298 11.79 12.44 -12.03
CA LEU A 298 10.72 13.41 -11.80
C LEU A 298 10.46 14.29 -13.03
N ILE A 299 11.52 14.70 -13.72
CA ILE A 299 11.43 15.53 -14.92
C ILE A 299 10.96 14.71 -16.14
N SER A 300 11.41 13.46 -16.30
CA SER A 300 11.00 12.55 -17.38
C SER A 300 9.52 12.17 -17.31
N PHE A 301 9.00 12.02 -16.08
CA PHE A 301 7.63 11.55 -15.80
C PHE A 301 6.93 12.45 -14.78
N PRO A 302 6.49 13.65 -15.22
CA PRO A 302 6.05 14.66 -14.28
C PRO A 302 4.71 14.30 -13.60
N PRO A 303 4.66 14.20 -12.26
CA PRO A 303 3.48 13.68 -11.56
C PRO A 303 2.27 14.62 -11.63
N MET A 304 2.46 15.92 -11.89
CA MET A 304 1.35 16.87 -12.04
C MET A 304 0.46 16.60 -13.26
N LEU A 305 0.93 15.80 -14.23
CA LEU A 305 0.13 15.48 -15.41
C LEU A 305 -0.95 14.45 -15.13
N ASN A 306 -0.73 13.59 -14.15
CA ASN A 306 -1.71 12.57 -13.72
C ASN A 306 -2.15 12.84 -12.28
N SER A 307 -2.37 14.11 -11.94
CA SER A 307 -2.86 14.56 -10.64
C SER A 307 -3.89 15.69 -10.79
N PHE A 308 -4.79 15.82 -9.82
CA PHE A 308 -5.69 16.98 -9.70
C PHE A 308 -5.04 18.16 -8.95
N LEU A 309 -3.84 17.95 -8.40
CA LEU A 309 -3.07 18.95 -7.68
C LEU A 309 -2.21 19.81 -8.60
N LEU A 310 -1.95 21.04 -8.18
CA LEU A 310 -0.97 21.89 -8.85
C LEU A 310 0.47 21.45 -8.54
N PRO A 311 1.45 21.82 -9.38
CA PRO A 311 2.87 21.58 -9.08
C PRO A 311 3.29 22.10 -7.70
N SER A 312 2.81 23.28 -7.31
CA SER A 312 3.08 23.87 -5.98
C SER A 312 2.52 23.07 -4.79
N GLU A 313 1.63 22.11 -5.05
CA GLU A 313 0.95 21.30 -4.03
C GLU A 313 1.45 19.85 -3.98
N ILE A 314 2.09 19.37 -5.05
CA ILE A 314 2.72 18.06 -5.06
C ILE A 314 4.08 18.21 -4.41
N LYS A 315 4.30 17.54 -3.29
CA LYS A 315 5.54 17.68 -2.51
C LYS A 315 6.32 16.36 -2.48
N THR A 316 7.63 16.45 -2.59
CA THR A 316 8.58 15.33 -2.43
C THR A 316 9.45 15.58 -1.21
N SER A 317 9.95 14.52 -0.59
CA SER A 317 10.96 14.67 0.45
C SER A 317 12.34 14.88 -0.16
N CYS A 318 13.10 15.82 0.38
CA CYS A 318 14.47 16.10 -0.05
C CYS A 318 15.34 16.44 1.16
N ILE A 319 16.65 16.30 1.01
CA ILE A 319 17.61 16.65 2.05
C ILE A 319 18.18 18.03 1.74
N LYS A 320 17.90 19.02 2.59
CA LYS A 320 18.47 20.37 2.50
C LYS A 320 19.26 20.66 3.78
N ASN A 321 20.53 21.04 3.62
CA ASN A 321 21.45 21.33 4.72
C ASN A 321 21.54 20.21 5.78
N GLY A 322 21.47 18.94 5.35
CA GLY A 322 21.53 17.77 6.24
C GLY A 322 20.22 17.41 6.96
N SER A 323 19.13 18.14 6.70
CA SER A 323 17.80 17.90 7.28
C SER A 323 16.77 17.48 6.22
N TRP A 324 15.84 16.59 6.59
CA TRP A 324 14.71 16.22 5.73
C TRP A 324 13.69 17.35 5.69
N MET A 325 13.35 17.78 4.48
CA MET A 325 12.30 18.75 4.23
C MET A 325 11.39 18.25 3.11
N THR A 326 10.11 18.58 3.18
CA THR A 326 9.17 18.33 2.08
C THR A 326 9.05 19.61 1.26
N LEU A 327 9.48 19.57 0.00
CA LEU A 327 9.40 20.71 -0.91
C LEU A 327 8.42 20.43 -2.06
N PRO A 328 7.65 21.45 -2.50
CA PRO A 328 6.91 21.40 -3.74
C PRO A 328 7.78 21.05 -4.95
N ILE A 329 7.23 20.33 -5.93
CA ILE A 329 8.01 19.85 -7.09
C ILE A 329 8.55 20.98 -7.97
N ASP A 330 7.85 22.12 -7.99
CA ASP A 330 8.27 23.33 -8.70
C ASP A 330 9.43 24.06 -8.01
N GLN A 331 9.75 23.71 -6.75
CA GLN A 331 10.82 24.33 -5.96
C GLN A 331 12.06 23.45 -5.79
N ILE A 332 11.98 22.14 -6.04
CA ILE A 332 13.11 21.20 -5.86
C ILE A 332 14.36 21.74 -6.54
N PHE A 333 14.25 22.04 -7.84
CA PHE A 333 15.38 22.39 -8.68
C PHE A 333 15.97 23.76 -8.35
N SER A 334 15.14 24.72 -7.93
CA SER A 334 15.61 26.04 -7.48
C SER A 334 16.56 25.97 -6.27
N THR A 335 16.49 24.87 -5.50
CA THR A 335 17.27 24.69 -4.27
C THR A 335 18.51 23.80 -4.41
N THR A 336 18.54 22.92 -5.42
CA THR A 336 19.63 21.95 -5.63
C THR A 336 20.47 22.22 -6.87
N MET A 337 19.92 22.85 -7.92
CA MET A 337 20.62 23.13 -9.17
C MET A 337 20.43 24.60 -9.57
N LYS A 338 21.53 25.34 -9.78
CA LYS A 338 21.41 26.61 -10.53
C LYS A 338 20.91 26.25 -11.94
N GLU A 339 19.91 26.98 -12.45
CA GLU A 339 19.22 26.83 -13.76
C GLU A 339 20.14 26.78 -15.00
N LYS A 340 21.06 25.81 -15.07
CA LYS A 340 22.02 25.65 -16.16
C LYS A 340 21.59 24.61 -17.18
N ASN A 341 20.70 23.71 -16.79
CA ASN A 341 20.21 22.60 -17.61
C ASN A 341 18.90 22.99 -18.31
N HIS A 342 18.81 22.73 -19.61
CA HIS A 342 17.65 23.02 -20.43
C HIS A 342 16.43 22.21 -20.00
N SER A 343 16.61 20.93 -19.66
CA SER A 343 15.50 20.06 -19.21
C SER A 343 14.85 20.60 -17.93
N VAL A 344 15.66 21.10 -17.00
CA VAL A 344 15.20 21.70 -15.74
C VAL A 344 14.44 23.00 -16.01
N SER A 345 14.98 23.88 -16.87
CA SER A 345 14.32 25.14 -17.25
C SER A 345 12.96 24.90 -17.88
N THR A 346 12.88 23.97 -18.83
CA THR A 346 11.63 23.60 -19.51
C THR A 346 10.62 22.99 -18.55
N PHE A 347 11.07 22.14 -17.62
CA PHE A 347 10.21 21.59 -16.55
C PHE A 347 9.67 22.67 -15.61
N CYS A 348 10.50 23.63 -15.20
CA CYS A 348 10.06 24.77 -14.38
C CYS A 348 9.05 25.65 -15.13
N GLY A 349 9.25 25.86 -16.43
CA GLY A 349 8.29 26.52 -17.32
C GLY A 349 6.93 25.82 -17.31
N LEU A 350 6.93 24.51 -17.51
CA LEU A 350 5.73 23.67 -17.45
C LEU A 350 5.02 23.78 -16.09
N CYS A 351 5.77 23.74 -14.99
CA CYS A 351 5.21 23.90 -13.65
C CYS A 351 4.56 25.28 -13.46
N SER A 352 5.19 26.34 -13.96
CA SER A 352 4.67 27.70 -13.89
C SER A 352 3.37 27.85 -14.68
N GLU A 353 3.30 27.29 -15.90
CA GLU A 353 2.10 27.31 -16.74
C GLU A 353 0.92 26.61 -16.05
N LEU A 354 1.15 25.44 -15.46
CA LEU A 354 0.10 24.68 -14.76
C LEU A 354 -0.34 25.34 -13.45
N ASN A 355 0.61 25.91 -12.67
CA ASN A 355 0.30 26.69 -11.47
C ASN A 355 -0.56 27.92 -11.81
N ASN A 356 -0.36 28.53 -12.98
CA ASN A 356 -1.11 29.68 -13.46
C ASN A 356 -2.40 29.28 -14.21
N SER A 357 -3.07 28.20 -13.79
CA SER A 357 -4.38 27.80 -14.34
C SER A 357 -5.56 28.38 -13.57
N ARG A 358 -6.73 28.31 -14.18
CA ARG A 358 -8.01 28.76 -13.62
C ARG A 358 -8.34 27.96 -12.36
N ASP A 359 -8.63 28.64 -11.24
CA ASP A 359 -8.99 28.04 -9.96
C ASP A 359 -10.36 28.58 -9.50
N ILE A 360 -11.32 27.67 -9.38
CA ILE A 360 -12.71 27.99 -9.02
C ILE A 360 -12.82 28.45 -7.57
N GLY A 361 -11.98 27.94 -6.68
CA GLY A 361 -11.89 28.37 -5.29
C GLY A 361 -11.40 29.82 -5.14
N TYR A 362 -10.46 30.27 -5.98
CA TYR A 362 -10.01 31.66 -6.06
C TYR A 362 -11.11 32.57 -6.60
N GLU A 363 -11.78 32.17 -7.68
CA GLU A 363 -12.89 32.95 -8.25
C GLU A 363 -14.04 33.14 -7.25
N PHE A 364 -14.38 32.13 -6.43
CA PHE A 364 -15.39 32.28 -5.37
C PHE A 364 -15.00 33.28 -4.28
N ARG A 365 -13.70 33.55 -4.09
CA ARG A 365 -13.19 34.59 -3.18
C ARG A 365 -12.94 35.93 -3.88
N ASN A 366 -13.32 36.06 -5.16
CA ASN A 366 -13.01 37.22 -5.99
C ASN A 366 -11.50 37.49 -6.12
N LEU A 367 -10.69 36.44 -6.02
CA LEU A 367 -9.25 36.51 -6.28
C LEU A 367 -8.99 36.36 -7.78
N PHE A 368 -7.90 36.95 -8.25
CA PHE A 368 -7.49 36.82 -9.64
C PHE A 368 -7.19 35.36 -9.99
N SER A 369 -7.68 34.93 -11.16
CA SER A 369 -7.37 33.63 -11.74
C SER A 369 -7.30 33.77 -13.26
N THR A 370 -6.52 32.92 -13.92
CA THR A 370 -6.36 32.96 -15.38
C THR A 370 -7.54 32.28 -16.07
N SER A 371 -7.62 32.38 -17.40
CA SER A 371 -8.63 31.68 -18.21
C SER A 371 -8.23 30.25 -18.60
N ALA A 372 -7.00 29.84 -18.34
CA ALA A 372 -6.46 28.56 -18.79
C ALA A 372 -7.08 27.40 -18.00
N ILE A 373 -7.72 26.45 -18.68
CA ILE A 373 -8.43 25.34 -18.04
C ILE A 373 -7.48 24.16 -17.86
N SER A 374 -7.26 23.75 -16.61
CA SER A 374 -6.47 22.56 -16.26
C SER A 374 -7.34 21.44 -15.69
N LYS A 375 -6.76 20.26 -15.44
CA LYS A 375 -7.44 19.15 -14.75
C LYS A 375 -7.96 19.58 -13.37
N ARG A 376 -7.24 20.45 -12.65
CA ARG A 376 -7.71 21.01 -11.38
C ARG A 376 -8.98 21.83 -11.56
N THR A 377 -9.05 22.70 -12.57
CA THR A 377 -10.24 23.49 -12.89
C THR A 377 -11.44 22.59 -13.16
N LEU A 378 -11.24 21.56 -13.99
CA LEU A 378 -12.28 20.62 -14.39
C LEU A 378 -12.77 19.79 -13.19
N PHE A 379 -11.84 19.34 -12.33
CA PHE A 379 -12.17 18.60 -11.12
C PHE A 379 -12.98 19.44 -10.13
N GLN A 380 -12.54 20.66 -9.82
CA GLN A 380 -13.30 21.57 -8.94
C GLN A 380 -14.70 21.87 -9.51
N SER A 381 -14.81 22.02 -10.84
CA SER A 381 -16.09 22.24 -11.52
C SER A 381 -17.00 21.01 -11.50
N TYR A 382 -16.43 19.81 -11.61
CA TYR A 382 -17.15 18.55 -11.48
C TYR A 382 -17.71 18.36 -10.06
N ILE A 383 -16.94 18.73 -9.03
CA ILE A 383 -17.45 18.73 -7.63
C ILE A 383 -18.61 19.72 -7.50
N VAL A 384 -18.48 20.94 -8.03
CA VAL A 384 -19.56 21.95 -8.04
C VAL A 384 -20.83 21.42 -8.71
N GLU A 385 -20.71 20.82 -9.89
CA GLU A 385 -21.84 20.26 -10.64
C GLU A 385 -22.48 19.09 -9.88
N THR A 386 -21.68 18.25 -9.23
CA THR A 386 -22.20 17.14 -8.41
C THR A 386 -23.04 17.65 -7.25
N LEU A 387 -22.65 18.77 -6.63
CA LEU A 387 -23.44 19.44 -5.60
C LEU A 387 -24.72 20.07 -6.16
N ASN A 388 -24.66 20.64 -7.37
CA ASN A 388 -25.83 21.17 -8.04
C ASN A 388 -26.89 20.09 -8.32
N LYS A 389 -26.51 18.85 -8.64
CA LYS A 389 -27.48 17.74 -8.82
C LYS A 389 -28.32 17.49 -7.56
N GLY A 390 -27.78 17.72 -6.36
CA GLY A 390 -28.56 17.68 -5.11
C GLY A 390 -29.64 18.77 -5.02
N LEU A 391 -29.42 19.93 -5.67
CA LEU A 391 -30.40 21.01 -5.80
C LEU A 391 -31.52 20.69 -6.81
N GLU A 392 -31.34 19.72 -7.70
CA GLU A 392 -32.35 19.36 -8.71
C GLU A 392 -33.44 18.42 -8.17
N ILE A 393 -33.20 17.75 -7.04
CA ILE A 393 -34.20 16.87 -6.39
C ILE A 393 -35.45 17.68 -6.02
N ASN A 394 -36.61 17.28 -6.54
CA ASN A 394 -37.86 18.03 -6.43
C ASN A 394 -38.69 17.64 -5.20
N ASN A 395 -38.50 16.42 -4.66
CA ASN A 395 -39.30 15.91 -3.54
C ASN A 395 -38.45 15.24 -2.44
N PRO A 396 -38.16 15.93 -1.32
CA PRO A 396 -37.25 15.41 -0.27
C PRO A 396 -37.83 14.23 0.54
N LYS A 397 -39.12 13.87 0.37
CA LYS A 397 -39.79 12.81 1.14
C LYS A 397 -39.81 11.44 0.45
N THR A 398 -39.61 11.38 -0.88
CA THR A 398 -39.62 10.12 -1.65
C THR A 398 -38.24 9.72 -2.16
N ASP A 399 -37.33 10.68 -2.34
CA ASP A 399 -36.05 10.47 -3.04
C ASP A 399 -34.86 10.35 -2.08
N VAL A 400 -35.10 9.88 -0.84
CA VAL A 400 -34.08 9.77 0.22
C VAL A 400 -32.93 8.81 -0.17
N ASN A 401 -33.17 7.86 -1.07
CA ASN A 401 -32.13 6.95 -1.55
C ASN A 401 -31.14 7.59 -2.54
N ASP A 402 -31.43 8.76 -3.11
CA ASP A 402 -30.55 9.47 -4.06
C ASP A 402 -29.73 10.62 -3.40
N SER A 403 -29.90 10.87 -2.10
CA SER A 403 -29.30 12.02 -1.41
C SER A 403 -27.81 11.85 -1.05
N ASN A 404 -27.31 10.61 -1.02
CA ASN A 404 -25.94 10.31 -0.62
C ASN A 404 -25.16 9.81 -1.83
N LYS A 405 -24.24 10.65 -2.31
CA LYS A 405 -23.32 10.29 -3.39
C LYS A 405 -21.92 10.08 -2.82
N SER A 406 -21.27 9.06 -3.33
CA SER A 406 -19.87 8.78 -3.03
C SER A 406 -19.04 8.95 -4.28
N ILE A 407 -17.93 9.67 -4.15
CA ILE A 407 -16.90 9.83 -5.18
C ILE A 407 -15.62 9.22 -4.64
N LEU A 408 -14.96 8.38 -5.44
CA LEU A 408 -13.62 7.91 -5.15
C LEU A 408 -12.64 8.52 -6.15
N VAL A 409 -11.60 9.15 -5.63
CA VAL A 409 -10.54 9.79 -6.40
C VAL A 409 -9.27 8.95 -6.30
N ALA A 410 -8.74 8.53 -7.45
CA ALA A 410 -7.53 7.72 -7.52
C ALA A 410 -6.27 8.56 -7.25
N ASN A 411 -5.46 8.13 -6.29
CA ASN A 411 -4.11 8.63 -6.07
C ASN A 411 -3.12 7.79 -6.88
N LEU A 412 -2.65 8.35 -8.00
CA LEU A 412 -1.69 7.71 -8.89
C LEU A 412 -0.23 7.87 -8.43
N TYR A 413 0.04 8.71 -7.42
CA TYR A 413 1.39 8.94 -6.86
C TYR A 413 1.36 8.92 -5.32
N PRO A 414 1.09 7.75 -4.70
CA PRO A 414 0.97 7.64 -3.25
C PRO A 414 2.27 7.84 -2.48
N TYR A 415 3.42 7.77 -3.14
CA TYR A 415 4.75 7.99 -2.54
C TYR A 415 5.12 9.47 -2.42
N LEU A 416 4.41 10.35 -3.14
CA LEU A 416 4.51 11.79 -2.98
C LEU A 416 3.56 12.25 -1.88
N ALA A 417 3.89 13.35 -1.21
CA ALA A 417 3.06 13.93 -0.16
C ALA A 417 1.86 14.70 -0.75
N THR A 418 0.99 13.99 -1.47
CA THR A 418 -0.19 14.51 -2.17
C THR A 418 -1.47 14.45 -1.33
N GLN A 419 -1.54 13.55 -0.36
CA GLN A 419 -2.76 13.33 0.41
C GLN A 419 -3.22 14.56 1.19
N SER A 420 -2.33 15.16 1.97
CA SER A 420 -2.66 16.38 2.74
C SER A 420 -3.01 17.53 1.81
N SER A 421 -2.23 17.73 0.75
CA SER A 421 -2.49 18.76 -0.26
C SER A 421 -3.83 18.58 -0.98
N PHE A 422 -4.23 17.35 -1.31
CA PHE A 422 -5.54 17.06 -1.93
C PHE A 422 -6.68 17.45 -1.00
N ILE A 423 -6.58 17.05 0.26
CA ILE A 423 -7.56 17.42 1.28
C ILE A 423 -7.60 18.94 1.45
N ASP A 424 -6.46 19.59 1.57
CA ASP A 424 -6.37 21.05 1.72
C ASP A 424 -6.98 21.79 0.52
N SER A 425 -6.80 21.28 -0.70
CA SER A 425 -7.38 21.85 -1.93
C SER A 425 -8.92 21.78 -1.94
N ILE A 426 -9.49 20.62 -1.54
CA ILE A 426 -10.95 20.47 -1.39
C ILE A 426 -11.48 21.35 -0.25
N LEU A 427 -10.82 21.35 0.90
CA LEU A 427 -11.17 22.20 2.04
C LEU A 427 -11.16 23.67 1.64
N TYR A 428 -10.18 24.09 0.83
CA TYR A 428 -10.08 25.45 0.34
C TYR A 428 -11.27 25.82 -0.55
N LEU A 429 -11.61 24.99 -1.55
CA LEU A 429 -12.77 25.18 -2.44
C LEU A 429 -14.06 25.38 -1.65
N VAL A 430 -14.31 24.49 -0.69
CA VAL A 430 -15.55 24.49 0.11
C VAL A 430 -15.60 25.67 1.07
N LYS A 431 -14.48 26.02 1.73
CA LYS A 431 -14.39 27.25 2.53
C LYS A 431 -14.66 28.49 1.66
N SER A 432 -14.21 28.49 0.41
CA SER A 432 -14.52 29.57 -0.53
C SER A 432 -16.01 29.65 -0.87
N MET A 433 -16.68 28.51 -1.09
CA MET A 433 -18.15 28.46 -1.28
C MET A 433 -18.89 28.96 -0.04
N LYS A 434 -18.48 28.54 1.16
CA LYS A 434 -19.07 29.01 2.42
C LYS A 434 -18.90 30.51 2.62
N ASN A 435 -17.71 31.05 2.32
CA ASN A 435 -17.46 32.48 2.36
C ASN A 435 -18.34 33.24 1.37
N LEU A 436 -18.54 32.70 0.17
CA LEU A 436 -19.44 33.27 -0.84
C LEU A 436 -20.88 33.31 -0.33
N LEU A 437 -21.39 32.23 0.28
CA LEU A 437 -22.73 32.19 0.87
C LEU A 437 -22.91 33.24 1.96
N ASN A 438 -21.91 33.42 2.83
CA ASN A 438 -21.97 34.38 3.94
C ASN A 438 -21.83 35.83 3.48
N ALA A 439 -21.04 36.09 2.44
CA ALA A 439 -20.76 37.44 1.95
C ALA A 439 -21.91 38.02 1.09
N GLN A 440 -22.79 37.16 0.57
CA GLN A 440 -23.79 37.55 -0.42
C GLN A 440 -25.19 37.57 0.20
N ASN A 441 -25.93 38.66 -0.07
CA ASN A 441 -27.32 38.78 0.36
C ASN A 441 -28.23 37.92 -0.53
N ILE A 442 -28.20 36.60 -0.32
CA ILE A 442 -29.13 35.65 -0.96
C ILE A 442 -30.57 36.10 -0.63
N PRO A 443 -31.46 36.23 -1.64
CA PRO A 443 -32.80 36.75 -1.40
C PRO A 443 -33.64 35.83 -0.52
N LYS A 444 -34.62 36.44 0.15
CA LYS A 444 -35.72 35.75 0.83
C LYS A 444 -37.02 36.04 0.11
N LEU A 445 -37.82 35.00 -0.16
CA LEU A 445 -39.17 35.18 -0.67
C LEU A 445 -40.14 35.60 0.44
N MET A 446 -41.00 36.57 0.16
CA MET A 446 -42.12 36.97 1.01
C MET A 446 -43.42 36.91 0.21
N TYR A 447 -44.39 36.15 0.71
CA TYR A 447 -45.74 36.07 0.17
C TYR A 447 -46.70 36.81 1.11
N LYS A 448 -47.42 37.81 0.60
CA LYS A 448 -48.43 38.57 1.37
C LYS A 448 -49.51 39.06 0.42
N ASN A 449 -50.79 38.96 0.80
CA ASN A 449 -51.92 39.51 0.02
C ASN A 449 -51.93 39.11 -1.47
N SER A 450 -51.62 37.85 -1.81
CA SER A 450 -51.52 37.36 -3.19
C SER A 450 -50.42 38.06 -4.03
N GLU A 451 -49.41 38.59 -3.36
CA GLU A 451 -48.22 39.18 -3.95
C GLU A 451 -46.97 38.44 -3.49
N LEU A 452 -46.01 38.25 -4.41
CA LEU A 452 -44.70 37.68 -4.11
C LEU A 452 -43.62 38.74 -4.25
N TYR A 453 -42.78 38.85 -3.23
CA TYR A 453 -41.66 39.77 -3.16
C TYR A 453 -40.35 39.03 -2.93
N LEU A 454 -39.30 39.40 -3.66
CA LEU A 454 -37.92 39.06 -3.32
C LEU A 454 -37.32 40.16 -2.45
N ILE A 455 -36.80 39.78 -1.29
CA ILE A 455 -36.17 40.67 -0.32
C ILE A 455 -34.66 40.42 -0.32
N PHE A 456 -33.87 41.46 -0.56
CA PHE A 456 -32.40 41.42 -0.51
C PHE A 456 -31.89 42.29 0.64
N GLY A 457 -31.26 41.67 1.65
CA GLY A 457 -30.85 42.35 2.89
C GLY A 457 -32.01 43.07 3.59
N ASP A 458 -31.71 44.14 4.33
CA ASP A 458 -32.73 44.83 5.16
C ASP A 458 -33.56 45.88 4.41
N LYS A 459 -33.23 46.23 3.14
CA LYS A 459 -33.75 47.46 2.51
C LYS A 459 -34.33 47.31 1.11
N SER A 460 -34.08 46.22 0.38
CA SER A 460 -34.46 46.12 -1.04
C SER A 460 -35.58 45.11 -1.24
N LYS A 461 -36.80 45.57 -1.59
CA LYS A 461 -37.93 44.71 -1.95
C LYS A 461 -38.26 44.85 -3.44
N VAL A 462 -38.48 43.71 -4.10
CA VAL A 462 -38.87 43.66 -5.52
C VAL A 462 -40.10 42.77 -5.67
N LEU A 463 -41.21 43.35 -6.11
CA LEU A 463 -42.46 42.63 -6.40
C LEU A 463 -42.30 41.83 -7.70
N ILE A 464 -42.52 40.52 -7.67
CA ILE A 464 -42.35 39.64 -8.86
C ILE A 464 -43.67 39.05 -9.38
N TYR A 465 -44.70 38.97 -8.54
CA TYR A 465 -46.03 38.46 -8.91
C TYR A 465 -47.11 39.22 -8.15
N GLN A 466 -48.21 39.54 -8.82
CA GLN A 466 -49.40 40.16 -8.23
C GLN A 466 -50.64 39.74 -9.02
N GLN A 467 -51.66 39.22 -8.33
CA GLN A 467 -53.01 39.00 -8.88
C GLN A 467 -53.04 38.28 -10.24
N GLY A 468 -52.37 37.14 -10.38
CA GLY A 468 -52.38 36.36 -11.64
C GLY A 468 -51.41 36.84 -12.72
N LEU A 469 -50.68 37.94 -12.48
CA LEU A 469 -49.77 38.55 -13.45
C LEU A 469 -48.33 38.60 -12.91
N PHE A 470 -47.38 38.21 -13.76
CA PHE A 470 -45.96 38.36 -13.48
C PHE A 470 -45.50 39.79 -13.77
N GLN A 471 -44.74 40.37 -12.83
CA GLN A 471 -44.26 41.74 -12.95
C GLN A 471 -42.99 41.80 -13.81
N ARG A 472 -43.14 41.86 -15.13
CA ARG A 472 -42.01 41.86 -16.08
C ARG A 472 -41.05 43.03 -15.89
N SER A 473 -41.53 44.20 -15.46
CA SER A 473 -40.70 45.38 -15.15
C SER A 473 -39.67 45.11 -14.04
N SER A 474 -39.99 44.19 -13.12
CA SER A 474 -39.12 43.81 -12.01
C SER A 474 -37.87 43.05 -12.44
N THR A 475 -37.90 42.36 -13.60
CA THR A 475 -36.71 41.69 -14.14
C THR A 475 -35.58 42.67 -14.46
N LYS A 476 -35.90 43.86 -14.99
CA LYS A 476 -34.91 44.92 -15.26
C LYS A 476 -34.29 45.43 -13.95
N LYS A 477 -35.13 45.60 -12.91
CA LYS A 477 -34.67 46.02 -11.57
C LYS A 477 -33.76 44.97 -10.94
N LEU A 478 -34.14 43.69 -11.01
CA LEU A 478 -33.34 42.56 -10.53
C LEU A 478 -32.00 42.46 -11.28
N LYS A 479 -32.01 42.47 -12.62
CA LYS A 479 -30.78 42.43 -13.42
C LYS A 479 -29.83 43.60 -13.09
N LYS A 480 -30.37 44.81 -12.87
CA LYS A 480 -29.56 45.97 -12.47
C LYS A 480 -28.93 45.81 -11.09
N MET A 481 -29.61 45.18 -10.13
CA MET A 481 -29.06 44.91 -8.79
C MET A 481 -27.87 43.96 -8.81
N PHE A 482 -27.84 43.01 -9.74
CA PHE A 482 -26.76 42.03 -9.87
C PHE A 482 -25.71 42.39 -10.93
N ALA A 483 -25.94 43.44 -11.73
CA ALA A 483 -25.01 43.88 -12.78
C ALA A 483 -23.63 44.27 -12.24
N SER A 484 -23.57 44.81 -11.01
CA SER A 484 -22.32 45.21 -10.36
C SER A 484 -21.59 44.07 -9.63
N SER A 485 -22.20 42.89 -9.48
CA SER A 485 -21.54 41.75 -8.83
C SER A 485 -20.52 41.14 -9.79
N SER A 486 -19.27 40.99 -9.35
CA SER A 486 -18.23 40.30 -10.12
C SER A 486 -18.40 38.79 -10.12
N ILE A 487 -18.99 38.22 -9.06
CA ILE A 487 -18.98 36.76 -8.80
C ILE A 487 -20.32 36.09 -9.14
N ILE A 488 -21.44 36.78 -8.96
CA ILE A 488 -22.80 36.21 -9.08
C ILE A 488 -23.51 36.77 -10.31
N ARG A 489 -24.30 35.93 -10.97
CA ARG A 489 -25.28 36.30 -12.00
C ARG A 489 -26.70 35.96 -11.57
N LEU A 490 -27.65 36.72 -12.11
CA LEU A 490 -29.08 36.47 -11.97
C LEU A 490 -29.67 36.19 -13.36
N GLU A 491 -30.32 35.03 -13.47
CA GLU A 491 -31.03 34.57 -14.65
C GLU A 491 -32.54 34.55 -14.38
N THR A 492 -33.32 34.99 -15.36
CA THR A 492 -34.78 35.07 -15.24
C THR A 492 -35.43 34.56 -16.52
N TYR A 493 -36.37 33.65 -16.38
CA TYR A 493 -37.04 32.98 -17.50
C TYR A 493 -38.56 33.13 -17.39
N TYR A 494 -39.21 33.23 -18.55
CA TYR A 494 -40.66 33.14 -18.70
C TYR A 494 -40.96 32.02 -19.70
N GLU A 495 -41.32 30.83 -19.20
CA GLU A 495 -41.65 29.67 -20.03
C GLU A 495 -42.93 29.03 -19.51
N ASN A 496 -43.80 28.56 -20.40
CA ASN A 496 -44.95 27.70 -20.06
C ASN A 496 -45.84 28.15 -18.88
N ASN A 497 -46.18 29.44 -18.78
CA ASN A 497 -46.93 30.04 -17.66
C ASN A 497 -46.21 30.01 -16.30
N GLU A 498 -44.88 29.90 -16.30
CA GLU A 498 -44.03 29.97 -15.11
C GLU A 498 -43.04 31.13 -15.22
N PHE A 499 -42.65 31.66 -14.06
CA PHE A 499 -41.56 32.61 -13.90
C PHE A 499 -40.47 31.99 -13.04
N LYS A 500 -39.26 31.87 -13.58
CA LYS A 500 -38.09 31.32 -12.88
C LYS A 500 -37.06 32.39 -12.58
N VAL A 501 -36.50 32.37 -11.37
CA VAL A 501 -35.38 33.22 -10.93
C VAL A 501 -34.28 32.30 -10.42
N ILE A 502 -33.12 32.34 -11.07
CA ILE A 502 -31.94 31.55 -10.68
C ILE A 502 -30.81 32.51 -10.37
N ILE A 503 -30.19 32.34 -9.20
CA ILE A 503 -28.98 33.06 -8.80
C ILE A 503 -27.87 32.04 -8.68
N SER A 504 -26.85 32.20 -9.51
CA SER A 504 -25.71 31.30 -9.59
C SER A 504 -24.42 32.09 -9.72
N THR A 505 -23.28 31.42 -9.56
CA THR A 505 -21.99 32.03 -9.84
C THR A 505 -21.79 32.25 -11.35
N LYS A 506 -20.82 33.09 -11.73
CA LYS A 506 -20.45 33.29 -13.15
C LYS A 506 -19.48 32.23 -13.68
N ASN A 507 -19.11 31.26 -12.85
CA ASN A 507 -17.94 30.42 -13.04
C ASN A 507 -18.25 29.15 -13.83
N SER A 508 -18.95 29.24 -14.96
CA SER A 508 -19.15 28.09 -15.85
C SER A 508 -17.82 27.70 -16.51
N VAL A 509 -17.57 26.40 -16.67
CA VAL A 509 -16.35 25.87 -17.29
C VAL A 509 -16.73 24.97 -18.45
N ARG A 510 -16.29 25.36 -19.65
CA ARG A 510 -16.46 24.51 -20.85
C ARG A 510 -15.45 23.38 -20.83
N TYR A 511 -15.85 22.23 -21.35
CA TYR A 511 -14.97 21.06 -21.48
C TYR A 511 -15.40 20.20 -22.67
N LEU A 512 -14.58 19.22 -23.00
CA LEU A 512 -14.91 18.17 -23.94
C LEU A 512 -15.17 16.88 -23.17
N ARG A 513 -16.31 16.26 -23.45
CA ARG A 513 -16.63 14.92 -22.98
C ARG A 513 -16.51 13.96 -24.14
N TYR A 514 -15.66 12.96 -23.99
CA TYR A 514 -15.56 11.85 -24.92
C TYR A 514 -16.15 10.59 -24.28
N ASN A 515 -17.06 9.94 -25.02
CA ASN A 515 -17.66 8.66 -24.64
C ASN A 515 -17.23 7.61 -25.66
N GLU A 516 -16.62 6.51 -25.21
CA GLU A 516 -16.07 5.48 -26.10
C GLU A 516 -17.18 4.82 -26.94
N ASP A 517 -18.38 4.62 -26.38
CA ASP A 517 -19.53 4.03 -27.09
C ASP A 517 -19.91 4.79 -28.36
N VAL A 518 -19.82 6.11 -28.34
CA VAL A 518 -20.22 6.99 -29.45
C VAL A 518 -19.02 7.37 -30.33
N LYS A 519 -17.78 7.05 -29.89
CA LYS A 519 -16.50 7.40 -30.54
C LYS A 519 -16.39 8.87 -30.96
N ARG A 520 -17.05 9.76 -30.22
CA ARG A 520 -17.12 11.20 -30.50
C ARG A 520 -16.99 11.99 -29.22
N ALA A 521 -16.31 13.12 -29.30
CA ALA A 521 -16.33 14.11 -28.23
C ALA A 521 -17.39 15.17 -28.50
N CYS A 522 -18.17 15.51 -27.47
CA CYS A 522 -19.07 16.64 -27.47
C CYS A 522 -18.54 17.75 -26.56
N ARG A 523 -18.77 18.99 -26.97
CA ARG A 523 -18.61 20.14 -26.07
C ARG A 523 -19.73 20.19 -25.08
N ASP A 524 -19.36 20.32 -23.82
CA ASP A 524 -20.30 20.43 -22.72
C ASP A 524 -19.81 21.54 -21.76
N THR A 525 -20.67 21.93 -20.82
CA THR A 525 -20.37 23.00 -19.86
C THR A 525 -20.74 22.55 -18.46
N PHE A 526 -19.79 22.63 -17.54
CA PHE A 526 -20.08 22.48 -16.13
C PHE A 526 -20.89 23.68 -15.67
N ASP A 527 -22.08 23.40 -15.14
CA ASP A 527 -22.98 24.43 -14.64
C ASP A 527 -22.38 25.18 -13.46
N SER A 528 -22.73 26.46 -13.38
CA SER A 528 -22.29 27.33 -12.28
C SER A 528 -22.96 26.94 -10.97
N PHE A 529 -22.29 27.20 -9.85
CA PHE A 529 -22.84 26.87 -8.54
C PHE A 529 -24.13 27.66 -8.27
N VAL A 530 -25.25 26.95 -8.06
CA VAL A 530 -26.57 27.56 -7.85
C VAL A 530 -26.78 27.83 -6.36
N LEU A 531 -27.04 29.10 -6.02
CA LEU A 531 -27.24 29.54 -4.63
C LEU A 531 -28.73 29.61 -4.28
N TYR A 532 -29.54 29.99 -5.28
CA TYR A 532 -30.97 30.24 -5.13
C TYR A 532 -31.71 29.89 -6.42
N ASN A 533 -32.84 29.21 -6.30
CA ASN A 533 -33.73 28.91 -7.41
C ASN A 533 -35.19 29.09 -6.95
N LEU A 534 -35.95 29.93 -7.66
CA LEU A 534 -37.36 30.15 -7.43
C LEU A 534 -38.13 29.89 -8.72
N THR A 535 -39.16 29.06 -8.65
CA THR A 535 -40.14 28.87 -9.71
C THR A 535 -41.52 29.33 -9.21
N VAL A 536 -42.19 30.20 -9.96
CA VAL A 536 -43.54 30.70 -9.64
C VAL A 536 -44.49 30.37 -10.78
N GLN A 537 -45.60 29.72 -10.49
CA GLN A 537 -46.64 29.41 -11.48
C GLN A 537 -47.67 30.54 -11.61
N LYS A 538 -48.43 30.56 -12.70
CA LYS A 538 -49.46 31.57 -12.97
C LYS A 538 -50.56 31.65 -11.90
N ASN A 539 -50.89 30.53 -11.26
CA ASN A 539 -51.83 30.47 -10.14
C ASN A 539 -51.27 31.06 -8.82
N GLY A 540 -50.01 31.52 -8.81
CA GLY A 540 -49.34 32.10 -7.65
C GLY A 540 -48.74 31.06 -6.69
N SER A 541 -48.82 29.76 -7.02
CA SER A 541 -48.01 28.75 -6.34
C SER A 541 -46.53 28.99 -6.66
N PHE A 542 -45.66 28.61 -5.73
CA PHE A 542 -44.23 28.79 -5.90
C PHE A 542 -43.47 27.64 -5.26
N TYR A 543 -42.23 27.47 -5.72
CA TYR A 543 -41.26 26.55 -5.18
C TYR A 543 -39.91 27.26 -5.10
N GLU A 544 -39.42 27.45 -3.88
CA GLU A 544 -38.15 28.11 -3.54
C GLU A 544 -37.15 27.07 -3.02
N LYS A 545 -35.96 27.04 -3.64
CA LYS A 545 -34.76 26.30 -3.18
C LYS A 545 -33.68 27.30 -2.79
N THR A 546 -33.05 27.10 -1.64
CA THR A 546 -31.95 27.95 -1.18
C THR A 546 -30.88 27.12 -0.48
N VAL A 547 -29.61 27.36 -0.83
CA VAL A 547 -28.47 26.82 -0.08
C VAL A 547 -28.29 27.63 1.20
N LEU A 548 -28.47 27.00 2.36
CA LEU A 548 -28.32 27.66 3.66
C LEU A 548 -26.88 27.63 4.16
N ASN A 549 -26.23 26.48 4.02
CA ASN A 549 -24.89 26.27 4.55
C ASN A 549 -24.18 25.13 3.79
N ILE A 550 -22.86 25.18 3.78
CA ILE A 550 -21.98 24.11 3.28
C ILE A 550 -20.84 23.97 4.27
N ASP A 551 -20.65 22.75 4.78
CA ASP A 551 -19.64 22.45 5.78
C ASP A 551 -19.06 21.03 5.62
N PHE A 552 -17.99 20.75 6.36
CA PHE A 552 -17.48 19.39 6.52
C PHE A 552 -17.92 18.81 7.86
N ASP A 553 -18.11 17.49 7.90
CA ASP A 553 -18.18 16.79 9.18
C ASP A 553 -16.82 16.91 9.88
N GLN A 554 -16.81 17.53 11.07
CA GLN A 554 -15.59 17.81 11.84
C GLN A 554 -14.98 16.56 12.46
N LYS A 555 -15.66 15.41 12.40
CA LYS A 555 -15.08 14.09 12.72
C LYS A 555 -14.14 13.62 11.61
N PHE A 556 -13.28 14.52 11.13
CA PHE A 556 -12.23 14.21 10.19
C PHE A 556 -11.18 13.36 10.90
N ASN A 557 -11.29 12.04 10.72
CA ASN A 557 -10.23 11.15 11.11
C ASN A 557 -9.17 11.22 10.00
N LYS A 558 -8.03 11.89 10.23
CA LYS A 558 -6.88 11.95 9.30
C LYS A 558 -6.49 10.57 8.74
N PHE A 559 -6.88 9.50 9.44
CA PHE A 559 -6.62 8.10 9.13
C PHE A 559 -7.58 7.44 8.13
N GLN A 560 -8.78 7.99 7.86
CA GLN A 560 -9.82 7.32 7.06
C GLN A 560 -9.89 7.74 5.57
N ASN A 561 -9.02 8.65 5.10
CA ASN A 561 -8.95 9.06 3.69
C ASN A 561 -10.30 9.55 3.09
N SER A 562 -11.25 9.93 3.94
CA SER A 562 -12.60 10.32 3.58
C SER A 562 -12.88 11.76 3.99
N LEU A 563 -13.55 12.50 3.11
CA LEU A 563 -14.07 13.83 3.35
C LEU A 563 -15.58 13.78 3.16
N LYS A 564 -16.32 14.04 4.24
CA LYS A 564 -17.77 14.13 4.19
C LYS A 564 -18.19 15.60 4.12
N LEU A 565 -18.73 15.99 2.98
CA LEU A 565 -19.25 17.32 2.72
C LEU A 565 -20.76 17.34 2.92
N ASN A 566 -21.23 18.29 3.71
CA ASN A 566 -22.63 18.47 4.06
C ASN A 566 -23.14 19.78 3.47
N VAL A 567 -24.19 19.69 2.64
CA VAL A 567 -24.91 20.86 2.09
C VAL A 567 -26.30 20.91 2.70
N GLU A 568 -26.58 21.96 3.47
CA GLU A 568 -27.91 22.20 4.03
C GLU A 568 -28.75 22.99 3.02
N LEU A 569 -29.82 22.36 2.54
CA LEU A 569 -30.77 22.96 1.62
C LEU A 569 -32.08 23.28 2.32
N GLN A 570 -32.68 24.38 1.91
CA GLN A 570 -34.03 24.77 2.30
C GLN A 570 -34.96 24.71 1.10
N TYR A 571 -36.09 24.06 1.32
CA TYR A 571 -37.20 24.03 0.38
C TYR A 571 -38.39 24.74 1.00
N ARG A 572 -39.07 25.54 0.19
CA ARG A 572 -40.27 26.23 0.61
C ARG A 572 -41.27 26.29 -0.53
N ASP A 573 -42.48 25.85 -0.23
CA ASP A 573 -43.64 26.07 -1.07
C ASP A 573 -44.68 26.91 -0.30
N ARG A 574 -45.94 26.90 -0.77
CA ARG A 574 -47.02 27.65 -0.14
C ARG A 574 -47.41 27.10 1.24
N ASP A 575 -47.30 25.79 1.42
CA ASP A 575 -47.93 25.04 2.51
C ASP A 575 -46.91 24.52 3.53
N ALA A 576 -45.65 24.36 3.12
CA ALA A 576 -44.58 23.76 3.90
C ALA A 576 -43.23 24.46 3.71
N ARG A 577 -42.44 24.38 4.78
CA ARG A 577 -41.01 24.71 4.78
C ARG A 577 -40.27 23.52 5.33
N SER A 578 -39.31 22.99 4.58
CA SER A 578 -38.49 21.87 4.98
C SER A 578 -37.02 22.19 4.79
N LYS A 579 -36.19 21.41 5.49
CA LYS A 579 -34.74 21.42 5.33
C LYS A 579 -34.31 20.00 5.01
N SER A 580 -33.32 19.85 4.14
CA SER A 580 -32.64 18.58 3.93
C SER A 580 -31.14 18.78 4.05
N LEU A 581 -30.46 17.72 4.46
CA LEU A 581 -29.01 17.62 4.42
C LEU A 581 -28.66 16.71 3.25
N HIS A 582 -27.83 17.21 2.34
CA HIS A 582 -27.24 16.41 1.27
C HIS A 582 -25.79 16.13 1.61
N GLU A 583 -25.40 14.86 1.50
CA GLU A 583 -24.09 14.39 1.89
C GLU A 583 -23.32 13.90 0.66
N LEU A 584 -22.11 14.43 0.47
CA LEU A 584 -21.16 13.98 -0.55
C LEU A 584 -19.92 13.43 0.15
N ASP A 585 -19.69 12.14 0.00
CA ASP A 585 -18.50 11.47 0.50
C ASP A 585 -17.42 11.44 -0.58
N ILE A 586 -16.27 12.06 -0.32
CA ILE A 586 -15.11 12.08 -1.22
C ILE A 586 -14.00 11.24 -0.60
N LEU A 587 -13.62 10.16 -1.25
CA LEU A 587 -12.57 9.23 -0.83
C LEU A 587 -11.33 9.45 -1.69
N TYR A 588 -10.14 9.56 -1.08
CA TYR A 588 -8.87 9.67 -1.81
C TYR A 588 -7.99 8.46 -1.54
N CYS A 589 -7.84 7.58 -2.54
CA CYS A 589 -7.26 6.25 -2.32
C CYS A 589 -6.25 5.87 -3.40
N LYS A 590 -5.15 5.22 -3.01
CA LYS A 590 -4.26 4.55 -3.98
C LYS A 590 -5.01 3.39 -4.63
N LEU A 591 -4.73 3.12 -5.91
CA LEU A 591 -5.38 2.05 -6.70
C LEU A 591 -5.38 0.72 -5.97
N SER A 592 -4.21 0.24 -5.56
CA SER A 592 -4.06 -1.03 -4.83
C SER A 592 -4.84 -1.15 -3.52
N LYS A 593 -5.30 -0.05 -2.90
CA LYS A 593 -6.16 -0.09 -1.70
C LYS A 593 -7.65 -0.11 -2.05
N MET A 594 -8.04 0.17 -3.29
CA MET A 594 -9.44 0.14 -3.71
C MET A 594 -10.03 -1.27 -3.59
N LEU A 595 -9.22 -2.30 -3.82
CA LEU A 595 -9.59 -3.72 -3.68
C LEU A 595 -10.01 -4.10 -2.24
N THR A 596 -9.59 -3.33 -1.24
CA THR A 596 -9.94 -3.59 0.18
C THR A 596 -11.22 -2.88 0.64
N LEU A 597 -11.85 -2.09 -0.23
CA LEU A 597 -13.07 -1.36 0.11
C LEU A 597 -14.30 -2.27 0.05
N PRO A 598 -15.32 -2.03 0.88
CA PRO A 598 -16.57 -2.79 0.82
C PRO A 598 -17.22 -2.71 -0.56
N ILE A 599 -17.66 -3.85 -1.10
CA ILE A 599 -18.20 -3.94 -2.46
C ILE A 599 -19.48 -3.11 -2.65
N GLY A 600 -20.32 -3.02 -1.62
CA GLY A 600 -21.53 -2.19 -1.63
C GLY A 600 -21.22 -0.69 -1.69
N LEU A 601 -20.06 -0.25 -1.20
CA LEU A 601 -19.58 1.12 -1.39
C LEU A 601 -19.14 1.33 -2.85
N ILE A 602 -18.32 0.42 -3.38
CA ILE A 602 -17.80 0.47 -4.75
C ILE A 602 -18.95 0.59 -5.78
N GLN A 603 -19.98 -0.25 -5.66
CA GLN A 603 -21.13 -0.26 -6.58
C GLN A 603 -21.88 1.08 -6.65
N ASN A 604 -21.90 1.83 -5.56
CA ASN A 604 -22.61 3.10 -5.46
C ASN A 604 -21.71 4.32 -5.71
N THR A 605 -20.43 4.10 -6.03
CA THR A 605 -19.42 5.16 -6.12
C THR A 605 -19.01 5.44 -7.57
N GLU A 606 -18.83 6.73 -7.90
CA GLU A 606 -18.18 7.14 -9.16
C GLU A 606 -16.66 7.23 -8.95
N LEU A 607 -15.88 6.55 -9.79
CA LEU A 607 -14.41 6.57 -9.75
C LEU A 607 -13.87 7.68 -10.66
N LEU A 608 -13.07 8.58 -10.12
CA LEU A 608 -12.38 9.65 -10.85
C LEU A 608 -10.88 9.38 -10.91
N ILE A 609 -10.32 9.44 -12.11
CA ILE A 609 -8.90 9.14 -12.36
C ILE A 609 -8.25 10.36 -13.04
N PRO A 610 -7.19 10.96 -12.45
CA PRO A 610 -6.61 12.21 -12.94
C PRO A 610 -5.72 12.09 -14.20
N GLY A 611 -5.72 10.95 -14.88
CA GLY A 611 -4.93 10.72 -16.10
C GLY A 611 -4.85 9.23 -16.44
N PRO A 612 -4.08 8.86 -17.48
CA PRO A 612 -3.65 7.49 -17.67
C PRO A 612 -3.05 6.93 -16.38
N LEU A 613 -3.36 5.66 -16.11
CA LEU A 613 -2.67 4.91 -15.07
C LEU A 613 -1.19 4.84 -15.45
N PRO A 614 -0.27 5.47 -14.71
CA PRO A 614 1.12 5.44 -15.11
C PRO A 614 1.65 4.02 -14.91
N PHE A 615 2.53 3.57 -15.79
CA PHE A 615 3.22 2.28 -15.61
C PHE A 615 4.02 2.21 -14.32
N HIS A 616 4.52 3.37 -13.92
CA HIS A 616 5.36 3.52 -12.76
C HIS A 616 5.06 4.84 -12.05
N THR A 617 5.33 4.85 -10.75
CA THR A 617 5.24 6.02 -9.90
C THR A 617 6.64 6.46 -9.51
N VAL A 618 6.88 7.77 -9.53
CA VAL A 618 8.14 8.33 -9.07
C VAL A 618 8.13 8.35 -7.55
N SER A 619 9.05 7.62 -6.91
CA SER A 619 9.30 7.70 -5.47
C SER A 619 10.48 8.64 -5.19
N ASP A 620 10.80 8.82 -3.90
CA ASP A 620 11.88 9.71 -3.51
C ASP A 620 13.27 9.23 -3.96
N ASN A 621 13.47 7.95 -4.29
CA ASN A 621 14.78 7.40 -4.69
C ASN A 621 14.74 6.58 -5.99
N ASP A 622 13.61 5.94 -6.30
CA ASP A 622 13.48 5.00 -7.42
C ASP A 622 12.16 5.16 -8.20
N ILE A 623 12.13 4.61 -9.41
CA ILE A 623 10.89 4.43 -10.18
C ILE A 623 10.25 3.12 -9.69
N LEU A 624 9.04 3.22 -9.13
CA LEU A 624 8.29 2.07 -8.62
C LEU A 624 7.23 1.65 -9.62
N ILE A 625 7.06 0.36 -9.87
CA ILE A 625 6.06 -0.13 -10.82
C ILE A 625 4.66 0.04 -10.21
N SER A 626 3.75 0.62 -10.98
CA SER A 626 2.37 0.83 -10.53
C SER A 626 1.63 -0.50 -10.47
N GLN A 627 0.83 -0.67 -9.42
CA GLN A 627 -0.01 -1.84 -9.16
C GLN A 627 -1.46 -1.42 -8.98
N GLY A 628 -2.39 -2.35 -9.23
CA GLY A 628 -3.82 -2.15 -9.06
C GLY A 628 -4.56 -1.75 -10.33
N TYR A 629 -4.14 -2.26 -11.49
CA TYR A 629 -4.90 -2.14 -12.75
C TYR A 629 -6.21 -2.93 -12.67
N ASP A 630 -6.18 -4.08 -12.00
CA ASP A 630 -7.36 -4.87 -11.64
C ASP A 630 -8.47 -4.09 -10.91
N SER A 631 -8.11 -3.00 -10.22
CA SER A 631 -9.05 -2.13 -9.51
C SER A 631 -10.02 -1.45 -10.47
N LEU A 632 -9.67 -1.27 -11.75
CA LEU A 632 -10.59 -0.73 -12.75
C LEU A 632 -11.66 -1.71 -13.22
N LEU A 633 -11.53 -3.00 -12.90
CA LEU A 633 -12.54 -4.03 -13.17
C LEU A 633 -13.58 -4.16 -12.05
N LEU A 634 -13.40 -3.43 -10.96
CA LEU A 634 -14.40 -3.33 -9.90
C LEU A 634 -15.68 -2.66 -10.42
N PRO A 635 -16.87 -3.04 -9.92
CA PRO A 635 -18.15 -2.59 -10.46
C PRO A 635 -18.51 -1.18 -10.01
N PHE A 636 -17.70 -0.19 -10.34
CA PHE A 636 -18.04 1.21 -10.09
C PHE A 636 -19.27 1.62 -10.91
N LYS A 637 -20.10 2.50 -10.36
CA LYS A 637 -21.26 3.08 -11.07
C LYS A 637 -20.85 3.70 -12.41
N LYS A 638 -19.68 4.36 -12.41
CA LYS A 638 -19.06 5.00 -13.57
C LYS A 638 -17.57 5.22 -13.31
N VAL A 639 -16.75 5.09 -14.35
CA VAL A 639 -15.33 5.46 -14.31
C VAL A 639 -15.10 6.67 -15.22
N THR A 640 -14.61 7.77 -14.65
CA THR A 640 -14.35 9.03 -15.36
C THR A 640 -12.88 9.38 -15.31
N PHE A 641 -12.24 9.40 -16.47
CA PHE A 641 -10.86 9.85 -16.63
C PHE A 641 -10.80 11.35 -16.94
N PHE A 642 -9.78 12.01 -16.43
CA PHE A 642 -9.43 13.39 -16.79
C PHE A 642 -8.12 13.38 -17.57
N GLY A 643 -8.15 13.88 -18.80
CA GLY A 643 -7.01 13.85 -19.72
C GLY A 643 -6.62 15.23 -20.24
N TYR A 644 -5.49 15.29 -20.93
CA TYR A 644 -5.16 16.35 -21.88
C TYR A 644 -5.28 15.82 -23.32
N PRO A 645 -5.65 16.65 -24.32
CA PRO A 645 -5.59 16.28 -25.73
C PRO A 645 -4.17 15.82 -26.14
N GLY A 646 -4.05 15.10 -27.25
CA GLY A 646 -2.76 14.59 -27.74
C GLY A 646 -2.37 13.24 -27.14
N ALA A 647 -1.10 13.10 -26.76
CA ALA A 647 -0.51 11.83 -26.30
C ALA A 647 -1.20 11.30 -25.02
N ASN A 648 -1.55 12.18 -24.08
CA ASN A 648 -2.23 11.80 -22.83
C ASN A 648 -3.61 11.16 -23.11
N PHE A 649 -4.37 11.73 -24.06
CA PHE A 649 -5.65 11.17 -24.49
C PHE A 649 -5.48 9.85 -25.24
N LYS A 650 -4.49 9.75 -26.13
CA LYS A 650 -4.18 8.49 -26.85
C LYS A 650 -3.91 7.34 -25.87
N GLN A 651 -3.13 7.60 -24.81
CA GLN A 651 -2.81 6.60 -23.79
C GLN A 651 -4.05 6.18 -22.98
N LEU A 652 -4.94 7.12 -22.63
CA LEU A 652 -6.22 6.81 -21.99
C LEU A 652 -7.08 5.88 -22.83
N LEU A 653 -7.22 6.17 -24.13
CA LEU A 653 -8.02 5.34 -25.04
C LEU A 653 -7.45 3.95 -25.17
N TYR A 654 -6.12 3.83 -25.23
CA TYR A 654 -5.47 2.54 -25.26
C TYR A 654 -5.76 1.73 -23.99
N GLN A 655 -5.62 2.34 -22.81
CA GLN A 655 -5.94 1.67 -21.54
C GLN A 655 -7.39 1.24 -21.47
N ILE A 656 -8.35 2.12 -21.82
CA ILE A 656 -9.78 1.77 -21.88
C ILE A 656 -10.00 0.58 -22.81
N SER A 657 -9.40 0.60 -24.00
CA SER A 657 -9.55 -0.51 -24.96
C SER A 657 -9.00 -1.84 -24.45
N LEU A 658 -7.98 -1.84 -23.60
CA LEU A 658 -7.47 -3.06 -22.95
C LEU A 658 -8.46 -3.62 -21.93
N TYR A 659 -9.09 -2.76 -21.13
CA TYR A 659 -10.11 -3.20 -20.18
C TYR A 659 -11.37 -3.69 -20.90
N ASP A 660 -11.80 -3.00 -21.96
CA ASP A 660 -12.91 -3.45 -22.80
C ASP A 660 -12.59 -4.79 -23.47
N ALA A 661 -11.33 -5.01 -23.87
CA ALA A 661 -10.87 -6.28 -24.44
C ALA A 661 -10.94 -7.45 -23.45
N LEU A 662 -10.64 -7.22 -22.17
CA LEU A 662 -10.78 -8.20 -21.09
C LEU A 662 -12.24 -8.54 -20.76
N LEU A 663 -13.17 -7.64 -21.06
CA LEU A 663 -14.60 -7.82 -20.80
C LEU A 663 -15.38 -8.24 -22.06
N SER A 664 -14.75 -8.17 -23.23
CA SER A 664 -15.37 -8.44 -24.52
C SER A 664 -15.71 -9.92 -24.69
N GLU A 665 -16.91 -10.20 -25.23
CA GLU A 665 -17.27 -11.56 -25.68
C GLU A 665 -16.42 -12.02 -26.87
N LYS A 666 -15.88 -11.08 -27.65
CA LYS A 666 -14.93 -11.37 -28.72
C LYS A 666 -13.56 -11.57 -28.11
N ARG A 667 -12.95 -12.71 -28.43
CA ARG A 667 -11.59 -13.04 -28.02
C ARG A 667 -10.56 -12.09 -28.63
N THR A 668 -9.73 -11.59 -27.74
CA THR A 668 -8.53 -10.78 -27.95
C THR A 668 -7.33 -11.49 -27.31
N ILE A 669 -6.11 -11.08 -27.65
CA ILE A 669 -4.86 -11.65 -27.10
C ILE A 669 -4.89 -11.64 -25.57
N ILE A 670 -5.28 -10.51 -24.96
CA ILE A 670 -5.33 -10.38 -23.50
C ILE A 670 -6.42 -11.28 -22.87
N SER A 671 -7.59 -11.40 -23.50
CA SER A 671 -8.66 -12.28 -23.01
C SER A 671 -8.30 -13.77 -23.12
N ASP A 672 -7.60 -14.17 -24.20
CA ASP A 672 -7.14 -15.56 -24.38
C ASP A 672 -6.08 -15.92 -23.35
N LYS A 673 -5.20 -14.98 -22.96
CA LYS A 673 -4.24 -15.18 -21.89
C LYS A 673 -4.92 -15.37 -20.51
N ASP A 674 -5.89 -14.52 -20.14
CA ASP A 674 -6.68 -14.70 -18.89
C ASP A 674 -7.44 -16.04 -18.87
N LEU A 675 -8.06 -16.40 -19.99
CA LEU A 675 -8.76 -17.67 -20.14
C LEU A 675 -7.80 -18.85 -20.01
N SER A 676 -6.65 -18.80 -20.67
CA SER A 676 -5.65 -19.87 -20.65
C SER A 676 -5.11 -20.09 -19.25
N PHE A 677 -4.83 -19.02 -18.50
CA PHE A 677 -4.43 -19.12 -17.10
C PHE A 677 -5.50 -19.84 -16.26
N SER A 678 -6.78 -19.50 -16.45
CA SER A 678 -7.90 -20.14 -15.74
C SER A 678 -8.08 -21.61 -16.14
N VAL A 679 -8.00 -21.93 -17.43
CA VAL A 679 -8.16 -23.30 -17.94
C VAL A 679 -7.01 -24.19 -17.46
N ASN A 680 -5.76 -23.73 -17.52
CA ASN A 680 -4.60 -24.50 -17.08
C ASN A 680 -4.73 -24.90 -15.60
N ASN A 681 -5.03 -23.94 -14.73
CA ASN A 681 -5.13 -24.17 -13.30
C ASN A 681 -6.41 -24.89 -12.86
N THR A 682 -7.43 -24.97 -13.72
CA THR A 682 -8.72 -25.61 -13.39
C THR A 682 -8.89 -26.98 -14.06
N SER A 683 -8.01 -27.31 -15.02
CA SER A 683 -8.11 -28.52 -15.85
C SER A 683 -8.11 -29.82 -15.06
N GLU A 684 -7.37 -29.86 -13.96
CA GLU A 684 -7.22 -31.03 -13.09
C GLU A 684 -8.53 -31.42 -12.39
N SER A 685 -9.41 -30.43 -12.14
CA SER A 685 -10.65 -30.67 -11.41
C SER A 685 -11.61 -31.62 -12.14
N LYS A 686 -11.61 -31.62 -13.48
CA LYS A 686 -12.52 -32.39 -14.36
C LYS A 686 -14.02 -32.25 -14.02
N ARG A 687 -14.41 -31.29 -13.17
CA ARG A 687 -15.77 -31.17 -12.62
C ARG A 687 -16.74 -30.49 -13.58
N PHE A 688 -16.23 -29.71 -14.52
CA PHE A 688 -17.04 -28.96 -15.47
C PHE A 688 -16.34 -28.91 -16.82
N GLN A 689 -17.14 -28.80 -17.87
CA GLN A 689 -16.62 -28.66 -19.22
C GLN A 689 -15.91 -27.30 -19.33
N LEU A 690 -14.65 -27.32 -19.73
CA LEU A 690 -13.82 -26.11 -19.84
C LEU A 690 -14.07 -25.41 -21.18
N PRO A 691 -13.95 -24.08 -21.27
CA PRO A 691 -13.91 -23.39 -22.55
C PRO A 691 -12.66 -23.79 -23.36
N SER A 692 -12.75 -23.77 -24.69
CA SER A 692 -11.63 -24.13 -25.57
C SER A 692 -10.60 -22.99 -25.63
N THR A 693 -9.30 -23.24 -25.45
CA THR A 693 -8.28 -22.18 -25.61
C THR A 693 -7.74 -22.15 -27.04
N GLN A 694 -7.43 -20.95 -27.56
CA GLN A 694 -6.72 -20.80 -28.83
C GLN A 694 -5.24 -20.56 -28.52
N ASN A 695 -4.42 -21.61 -28.68
CA ASN A 695 -2.96 -21.66 -28.44
C ASN A 695 -2.51 -21.48 -26.98
N SER A 696 -1.58 -22.36 -26.57
CA SER A 696 -0.84 -22.27 -25.32
C SER A 696 0.28 -21.23 -25.45
N PHE A 697 -0.04 -19.94 -25.29
CA PHE A 697 1.01 -18.95 -25.04
C PHE A 697 1.46 -19.09 -23.59
N VAL A 698 2.52 -19.88 -23.39
CA VAL A 698 3.32 -19.85 -22.18
C VAL A 698 4.53 -18.99 -22.51
N ASP A 699 4.38 -17.67 -22.38
CA ASP A 699 5.56 -16.84 -22.17
C ASP A 699 5.73 -16.70 -20.66
N ASN A 700 6.92 -17.05 -20.18
CA ASN A 700 7.35 -16.81 -18.81
C ASN A 700 7.21 -15.31 -18.55
N ALA A 701 6.10 -14.91 -17.94
CA ALA A 701 5.87 -13.54 -17.57
C ALA A 701 6.96 -13.11 -16.57
N ASN A 702 7.37 -11.86 -16.70
CA ASN A 702 8.33 -11.26 -15.79
C ASN A 702 7.62 -10.98 -14.46
N GLU A 703 7.53 -11.99 -13.60
CA GLU A 703 6.76 -11.91 -12.36
C GLU A 703 7.40 -10.95 -11.37
N ILE A 704 6.67 -9.90 -11.00
CA ILE A 704 6.94 -9.11 -9.81
C ILE A 704 6.19 -9.79 -8.67
N ASN A 705 6.85 -10.02 -7.54
CA ASN A 705 6.34 -10.79 -6.39
C ASN A 705 4.96 -10.34 -5.84
N ASP A 706 4.46 -9.16 -6.22
CA ASP A 706 3.24 -8.53 -5.71
C ASP A 706 2.15 -8.23 -6.76
N ASP A 707 2.31 -8.65 -8.02
CA ASP A 707 1.30 -8.40 -9.05
C ASP A 707 0.13 -9.36 -8.96
N SER A 708 -1.06 -8.88 -9.33
CA SER A 708 -2.15 -9.79 -9.70
C SER A 708 -1.95 -10.32 -11.12
N PRO A 709 -2.51 -11.48 -11.48
CA PRO A 709 -2.45 -11.99 -12.85
C PRO A 709 -2.87 -10.95 -13.90
N ILE A 710 -3.88 -10.13 -13.58
CA ILE A 710 -4.32 -9.03 -14.45
C ILE A 710 -3.32 -7.89 -14.54
N ASP A 711 -2.69 -7.51 -13.43
CA ASP A 711 -1.65 -6.46 -13.45
C ASP A 711 -0.49 -6.87 -14.38
N THR A 712 -0.08 -8.13 -14.35
CA THR A 712 0.95 -8.67 -15.27
C THR A 712 0.48 -8.68 -16.71
N LEU A 713 -0.73 -9.21 -16.98
CA LEU A 713 -1.30 -9.29 -18.34
C LEU A 713 -1.44 -7.92 -19.01
N ILE A 714 -2.03 -6.96 -18.30
CA ILE A 714 -2.21 -5.59 -18.80
C ILE A 714 -0.85 -4.99 -19.10
N ARG A 715 0.11 -5.17 -18.19
CA ARG A 715 1.44 -4.59 -18.38
C ARG A 715 2.18 -5.16 -19.59
N ASP A 716 2.20 -6.48 -19.74
CA ASP A 716 2.84 -7.14 -20.88
C ASP A 716 2.21 -6.69 -22.20
N GLU A 717 0.89 -6.55 -22.22
CA GLU A 717 0.19 -6.05 -23.40
C GLU A 717 0.62 -4.60 -23.71
N ILE A 718 0.58 -3.70 -22.73
CA ILE A 718 1.02 -2.32 -22.95
C ILE A 718 2.51 -2.26 -23.40
N LEU A 719 3.40 -3.11 -22.88
CA LEU A 719 4.81 -3.17 -23.31
C LEU A 719 4.99 -3.72 -24.73
N SER A 720 4.13 -4.64 -25.16
CA SER A 720 4.23 -5.30 -26.47
C SER A 720 3.59 -4.50 -27.61
N SER A 721 2.49 -3.77 -27.35
CA SER A 721 1.69 -3.15 -28.41
C SER A 721 2.07 -1.70 -28.71
N PHE A 722 2.81 -1.02 -27.83
CA PHE A 722 3.32 0.32 -28.14
C PHE A 722 4.54 0.20 -29.09
N GLY A 723 4.34 0.47 -30.38
CA GLY A 723 5.38 0.21 -31.39
C GLY A 723 5.38 1.08 -32.64
N ASN A 724 4.56 2.13 -32.71
CA ASN A 724 4.40 2.90 -33.96
C ASN A 724 5.12 4.26 -33.99
N ASN A 725 5.51 4.84 -32.85
CA ASN A 725 6.18 6.14 -32.77
C ASN A 725 7.53 6.01 -32.06
N ASP A 726 8.59 6.63 -32.59
CA ASP A 726 9.95 6.51 -32.05
C ASP A 726 10.06 7.04 -30.61
N LEU A 727 9.26 8.05 -30.26
CA LEU A 727 9.15 8.58 -28.89
C LEU A 727 8.55 7.58 -27.90
N GLU A 728 7.53 6.82 -28.34
CA GLU A 728 6.88 5.80 -27.51
C GLU A 728 7.82 4.60 -27.37
N LYS A 729 8.57 4.25 -28.42
CA LYS A 729 9.60 3.21 -28.37
C LYS A 729 10.72 3.55 -27.41
N ASP A 730 11.18 4.80 -27.39
CA ASP A 730 12.25 5.24 -26.49
C ASP A 730 11.77 5.31 -25.02
N GLU A 731 10.49 5.65 -24.79
CA GLU A 731 9.87 5.54 -23.46
C GLU A 731 9.79 4.09 -22.99
N ILE A 732 9.34 3.17 -23.85
CA ILE A 732 9.31 1.73 -23.56
C ILE A 732 10.71 1.17 -23.36
N ARG A 733 11.69 1.57 -24.18
CA ARG A 733 13.10 1.15 -24.02
C ARG A 733 13.65 1.62 -22.69
N THR A 734 13.43 2.89 -22.33
CA THR A 734 13.83 3.42 -21.01
C THR A 734 13.15 2.62 -19.89
N ILE A 735 11.89 2.23 -20.06
CA ILE A 735 11.17 1.37 -19.10
C ILE A 735 11.78 -0.03 -19.07
N GLN A 736 12.07 -0.65 -20.21
CA GLN A 736 12.71 -1.96 -20.33
C GLN A 736 14.14 -1.97 -19.75
N ASP A 737 14.88 -0.87 -19.91
CA ASP A 737 16.21 -0.67 -19.35
C ASP A 737 16.15 -0.50 -17.83
N LEU A 738 15.22 0.33 -17.32
CA LEU A 738 14.95 0.43 -15.88
C LEU A 738 14.50 -0.90 -15.28
N TRP A 739 13.75 -1.68 -16.05
CA TRP A 739 13.28 -3.01 -15.67
C TRP A 739 14.39 -4.03 -15.65
N THR A 740 15.28 -4.01 -16.64
CA THR A 740 16.48 -4.84 -16.61
C THR A 740 17.41 -4.41 -15.49
N GLU A 741 17.51 -3.13 -15.15
CA GLU A 741 18.24 -2.67 -13.94
C GLU A 741 17.57 -3.15 -12.64
N LEU A 742 16.24 -3.06 -12.51
CA LEU A 742 15.49 -3.54 -11.35
C LEU A 742 15.57 -5.06 -11.23
N LYS A 743 15.49 -5.78 -12.35
CA LYS A 743 15.75 -7.22 -12.43
C LYS A 743 17.18 -7.55 -12.12
N TRP A 744 18.14 -6.73 -12.53
CA TRP A 744 19.53 -6.93 -12.14
C TRP A 744 19.63 -6.74 -10.65
N LYS A 745 18.97 -5.78 -10.00
CA LYS A 745 18.93 -5.74 -8.53
C LYS A 745 18.25 -6.96 -7.91
N SER A 746 17.08 -7.40 -8.38
CA SER A 746 16.38 -8.58 -7.82
C SER A 746 17.02 -9.93 -8.17
N ASN A 747 17.71 -10.04 -9.31
CA ASN A 747 18.43 -11.22 -9.77
C ASN A 747 19.92 -11.16 -9.46
N THR A 748 20.50 -10.03 -9.02
CA THR A 748 21.81 -9.96 -8.34
C THR A 748 21.65 -10.14 -6.83
N GLU A 749 20.46 -9.88 -6.28
CA GLU A 749 19.97 -10.49 -5.04
C GLU A 749 19.71 -12.02 -5.21
N GLY A 750 19.79 -12.52 -6.45
CA GLY A 750 19.79 -13.94 -6.82
C GLY A 750 21.05 -14.38 -7.58
N ILE A 751 22.08 -13.54 -7.69
CA ILE A 751 23.42 -14.07 -7.96
C ILE A 751 23.79 -14.64 -6.61
N GLN A 752 23.69 -15.96 -6.53
CA GLN A 752 24.70 -16.75 -5.85
C GLN A 752 26.07 -16.24 -6.34
N ASN A 753 26.50 -15.09 -5.84
CA ASN A 753 27.80 -15.03 -5.23
C ASN A 753 27.63 -16.16 -4.25
N SER A 754 28.27 -17.28 -4.56
CA SER A 754 28.68 -18.18 -3.52
C SER A 754 29.11 -17.27 -2.37
N VAL A 755 28.20 -17.11 -1.39
CA VAL A 755 28.56 -17.43 -0.04
C VAL A 755 29.19 -18.79 -0.23
N GLU A 756 30.49 -18.79 -0.54
CA GLU A 756 31.36 -19.87 -0.17
C GLU A 756 30.84 -20.19 1.20
N SER A 757 30.21 -21.37 1.28
CA SER A 757 29.72 -21.96 2.50
C SER A 757 30.59 -21.40 3.61
N HIS A 758 30.05 -20.49 4.44
CA HIS A 758 30.78 -20.09 5.62
C HIS A 758 30.94 -21.40 6.36
N ALA A 759 32.13 -21.97 6.23
CA ALA A 759 32.52 -23.24 6.79
C ALA A 759 32.06 -23.18 8.23
N CYS A 760 31.20 -24.13 8.63
CA CYS A 760 30.75 -24.41 9.99
C CYS A 760 31.28 -23.36 10.99
N LYS A 761 30.60 -22.21 11.12
CA LYS A 761 31.05 -21.17 12.06
C LYS A 761 30.99 -21.82 13.44
N GLU A 762 32.16 -22.03 14.04
CA GLU A 762 32.30 -22.48 15.43
C GLU A 762 31.35 -21.64 16.30
N GLN A 763 30.58 -22.30 17.16
CA GLN A 763 29.65 -21.65 18.07
C GLN A 763 30.26 -21.59 19.47
N ILE A 764 30.01 -20.50 20.18
CA ILE A 764 30.37 -20.39 21.61
C ILE A 764 29.12 -20.67 22.43
N GLU A 765 29.22 -21.64 23.32
CA GLU A 765 28.16 -22.02 24.25
C GLU A 765 28.36 -21.35 25.62
N PHE A 766 27.26 -20.81 26.16
CA PHE A 766 27.21 -20.24 27.49
C PHE A 766 26.11 -20.92 28.30
N LEU A 767 26.46 -21.29 29.53
CA LEU A 767 25.48 -21.59 30.56
C LEU A 767 24.99 -20.26 31.15
N VAL A 768 23.69 -20.01 31.08
CA VAL A 768 23.08 -18.75 31.52
C VAL A 768 21.95 -18.96 32.52
N LYS A 769 21.73 -17.96 33.37
CA LYS A 769 20.60 -17.85 34.29
C LYS A 769 19.60 -16.82 33.76
N TYR A 770 18.35 -17.20 33.57
CA TYR A 770 17.29 -16.27 33.14
C TYR A 770 16.67 -15.53 34.34
N ASP A 771 15.90 -14.48 34.05
CA ASP A 771 15.16 -13.73 35.07
C ASP A 771 14.10 -14.57 35.82
N THR A 772 13.73 -15.74 35.30
CA THR A 772 12.85 -16.74 35.94
C THR A 772 13.57 -17.65 36.94
N ASP A 773 14.85 -17.37 37.24
CA ASP A 773 15.77 -18.23 38.01
C ASP A 773 16.12 -19.59 37.36
N GLU A 774 15.61 -19.88 36.16
CA GLU A 774 15.93 -21.07 35.38
C GLU A 774 17.33 -20.99 34.75
N THR A 775 18.04 -22.12 34.73
CA THR A 775 19.34 -22.25 34.04
C THR A 775 19.16 -22.91 32.68
N GLY A 776 19.79 -22.36 31.64
CA GLY A 776 19.79 -22.98 30.31
C GLY A 776 21.09 -22.73 29.56
N THR A 777 21.26 -23.42 28.44
CA THR A 777 22.42 -23.24 27.55
C THR A 777 22.02 -22.46 26.32
N ILE A 778 22.78 -21.40 26.02
CA ILE A 778 22.64 -20.61 24.79
C ILE A 778 23.94 -20.67 23.99
N SER A 779 23.83 -20.61 22.67
CA SER A 779 24.96 -20.65 21.74
C SER A 779 24.80 -19.56 20.69
N PHE A 780 25.91 -18.91 20.36
CA PHE A 780 25.98 -17.92 19.28
C PHE A 780 27.15 -18.22 18.35
N PRO A 781 27.05 -17.87 17.06
CA PRO A 781 28.22 -17.88 16.17
C PRO A 781 29.32 -16.95 16.69
N ILE A 782 30.59 -17.33 16.49
CA ILE A 782 31.74 -16.45 16.76
C ILE A 782 31.58 -15.11 16.02
N ASN A 783 32.04 -14.02 16.65
CA ASN A 783 31.92 -12.61 16.20
C ASN A 783 30.51 -12.01 16.17
N THR A 784 29.47 -12.74 16.59
CA THR A 784 28.12 -12.15 16.74
C THR A 784 28.16 -11.00 17.73
N LEU A 785 27.54 -9.86 17.41
CA LEU A 785 27.47 -8.72 18.34
C LEU A 785 26.27 -8.86 19.29
N ILE A 786 26.49 -8.64 20.58
CA ILE A 786 25.46 -8.76 21.62
C ILE A 786 25.49 -7.60 22.60
N ARG A 787 24.32 -7.25 23.15
CA ARG A 787 24.18 -6.18 24.13
C ARG A 787 24.46 -6.70 25.53
N LYS A 788 25.44 -6.08 26.19
CA LYS A 788 25.75 -6.26 27.61
C LYS A 788 25.35 -5.02 28.39
N LYS A 789 24.76 -5.20 29.57
CA LYS A 789 24.48 -4.10 30.50
C LYS A 789 25.73 -3.77 31.31
N VAL A 790 26.13 -2.50 31.27
CA VAL A 790 27.21 -1.95 32.09
C VAL A 790 26.67 -0.71 32.78
N SER A 791 26.48 -0.79 34.10
CA SER A 791 25.78 0.24 34.89
C SER A 791 24.37 0.51 34.34
N ASP A 792 24.08 1.74 33.91
CA ASP A 792 22.78 2.13 33.34
C ASP A 792 22.73 2.05 31.80
N ASP A 793 23.84 1.68 31.15
CA ASP A 793 23.96 1.67 29.69
C ASP A 793 24.09 0.26 29.11
N TYR A 794 23.83 0.16 27.80
CA TYR A 794 23.87 -1.10 27.04
C TYR A 794 24.97 -1.01 25.98
N ILE A 795 26.06 -1.75 26.17
CA ILE A 795 27.22 -1.76 25.28
C ILE A 795 27.08 -2.91 24.30
N LEU A 796 27.36 -2.65 23.03
CA LEU A 796 27.42 -3.69 21.98
C LEU A 796 28.85 -4.22 21.90
N LEU A 797 29.03 -5.54 22.02
CA LEU A 797 30.34 -6.18 21.92
C LEU A 797 30.24 -7.58 21.27
N PRO A 798 31.33 -8.10 20.69
CA PRO A 798 31.38 -9.46 20.19
C PRO A 798 31.19 -10.48 21.32
N VAL A 799 30.44 -11.54 21.06
CA VAL A 799 30.18 -12.62 22.01
C VAL A 799 31.48 -13.22 22.58
N ASP A 800 32.57 -13.19 21.82
CA ASP A 800 33.90 -13.68 22.23
C ASP A 800 34.48 -12.97 23.46
N GLU A 801 34.05 -11.73 23.71
CA GLU A 801 34.52 -10.88 24.81
C GLU A 801 33.65 -11.01 26.08
N LEU A 802 32.60 -11.85 26.06
CA LEU A 802 31.75 -12.09 27.21
C LEU A 802 32.46 -12.93 28.29
N VAL A 803 32.27 -12.52 29.55
CA VAL A 803 32.82 -13.19 30.74
C VAL A 803 31.73 -13.60 31.71
N GLU A 804 32.07 -14.50 32.63
CA GLU A 804 31.17 -14.92 33.71
C GLU A 804 30.75 -13.71 34.56
N GLY A 805 29.46 -13.65 34.89
CA GLY A 805 28.83 -12.53 35.59
C GLY A 805 28.25 -11.44 34.68
N ASP A 806 28.45 -11.53 33.36
CA ASP A 806 27.91 -10.55 32.43
C ASP A 806 26.39 -10.70 32.24
N LEU A 807 25.67 -9.58 32.31
CA LEU A 807 24.24 -9.51 32.01
C LEU A 807 24.05 -9.10 30.54
N ILE A 808 23.42 -9.97 29.76
CA ILE A 808 23.24 -9.80 28.32
C ILE A 808 21.76 -9.80 27.90
N PHE A 809 21.52 -9.22 26.73
CA PHE A 809 20.21 -9.08 26.10
C PHE A 809 20.26 -9.58 24.66
N TYR A 810 19.30 -10.43 24.28
CA TYR A 810 19.18 -10.98 22.93
C TYR A 810 17.72 -11.27 22.56
N ILE A 811 17.44 -11.58 21.29
CA ILE A 811 16.11 -11.94 20.81
C ILE A 811 15.94 -13.46 20.74
N GLN A 812 14.80 -13.95 21.24
CA GLN A 812 14.44 -15.35 21.12
C GLN A 812 13.98 -15.67 19.68
N GLY A 813 14.85 -16.28 18.89
CA GLY A 813 14.59 -16.69 17.50
C GLY A 813 15.45 -17.90 17.07
N VAL A 814 15.07 -18.53 15.95
CA VAL A 814 15.72 -19.76 15.43
C VAL A 814 17.17 -19.51 14.99
N GLU A 815 17.45 -18.33 14.41
CA GLU A 815 18.76 -17.95 13.88
C GLU A 815 19.71 -17.36 14.94
N ARG A 816 19.22 -17.09 16.17
CA ARG A 816 19.98 -16.49 17.28
C ARG A 816 20.85 -15.29 16.87
N GLU A 817 20.26 -14.40 16.07
CA GLU A 817 20.87 -13.15 15.60
C GLU A 817 20.87 -12.04 16.67
N SER A 818 21.69 -11.00 16.45
CA SER A 818 21.72 -9.81 17.31
C SER A 818 20.38 -9.06 17.26
N ILE A 819 20.04 -8.33 18.34
CA ILE A 819 18.79 -7.54 18.40
C ILE A 819 18.74 -6.55 17.23
N GLU A 820 19.90 -5.98 16.91
CA GLU A 820 20.07 -5.04 15.80
C GLU A 820 19.81 -5.68 14.44
N ASN A 821 20.37 -6.85 14.14
CA ASN A 821 20.15 -7.51 12.85
C ASN A 821 18.69 -7.93 12.68
N TYR A 822 18.06 -8.47 13.74
CA TYR A 822 16.63 -8.78 13.72
C TYR A 822 15.79 -7.55 13.40
N LEU A 823 16.10 -6.41 14.00
CA LEU A 823 15.35 -5.19 13.76
C LEU A 823 15.62 -4.57 12.39
N LEU A 824 16.86 -4.66 11.88
CA LEU A 824 17.16 -4.23 10.51
C LEU A 824 16.36 -5.05 9.50
N LYS A 825 16.31 -6.37 9.67
CA LYS A 825 15.49 -7.29 8.88
C LYS A 825 14.00 -6.98 8.99
N THR A 826 13.50 -6.80 10.22
CA THR A 826 12.06 -6.66 10.50
C THR A 826 11.52 -5.27 10.16
N LEU A 827 12.28 -4.20 10.42
CA LEU A 827 11.79 -2.82 10.30
C LEU A 827 12.28 -2.11 9.04
N MET A 828 13.46 -2.44 8.53
CA MET A 828 14.08 -1.70 7.43
C MET A 828 14.01 -2.43 6.08
N SER A 829 13.66 -3.73 6.04
CA SER A 829 13.48 -4.50 4.80
C SER A 829 14.66 -4.37 3.80
N GLU A 830 15.89 -4.15 4.30
CA GLU A 830 17.11 -4.06 3.50
C GLU A 830 18.00 -5.29 3.81
N ASP A 831 17.82 -6.38 3.07
CA ASP A 831 18.79 -7.48 3.06
C ASP A 831 19.92 -7.13 2.08
N GLU A 832 21.05 -6.59 2.58
CA GLU A 832 22.32 -6.69 1.84
C GLU A 832 23.58 -6.72 2.74
N MET A 833 23.54 -6.29 4.02
CA MET A 833 24.74 -6.30 4.88
C MET A 833 24.44 -6.36 6.37
N ALA A 834 24.95 -7.38 7.07
CA ALA A 834 24.84 -7.52 8.53
C ALA A 834 25.59 -6.40 9.27
N LEU A 835 25.14 -6.05 10.48
CA LEU A 835 25.80 -5.01 11.30
C LEU A 835 27.28 -5.33 11.56
N GLU A 836 27.60 -6.62 11.72
CA GLU A 836 28.96 -7.13 11.87
C GLU A 836 29.85 -6.72 10.70
N ALA A 837 29.36 -6.83 9.47
CA ALA A 837 30.11 -6.49 8.27
C ALA A 837 30.32 -4.97 8.13
N ILE A 838 29.41 -4.15 8.66
CA ILE A 838 29.56 -2.68 8.70
C ILE A 838 30.62 -2.25 9.73
N LEU A 839 30.68 -2.97 10.86
CA LEU A 839 31.61 -2.67 11.96
C LEU A 839 32.95 -3.39 11.82
N GLU A 840 33.05 -4.36 10.92
CA GLU A 840 34.25 -5.16 10.66
C GLU A 840 35.53 -4.32 10.48
N PRO A 841 35.56 -3.17 9.76
CA PRO A 841 36.76 -2.35 9.65
C PRO A 841 37.29 -1.86 11.00
N LEU A 842 36.39 -1.56 11.94
CA LEU A 842 36.74 -1.06 13.27
C LEU A 842 37.15 -2.18 14.22
N VAL A 843 36.46 -3.33 14.14
CA VAL A 843 36.83 -4.54 14.87
C VAL A 843 38.21 -5.04 14.42
N ASN A 844 38.47 -5.03 13.12
CA ASN A 844 39.75 -5.45 12.55
C ASN A 844 40.86 -4.47 12.92
N LEU A 845 40.60 -3.15 12.96
CA LEU A 845 41.57 -2.17 13.45
C LEU A 845 41.96 -2.38 14.92
N LYS A 846 40.99 -2.67 15.81
CA LYS A 846 41.28 -3.01 17.21
C LYS A 846 42.09 -4.31 17.29
N THR A 847 41.63 -5.36 16.62
CA THR A 847 42.30 -6.67 16.62
C THR A 847 43.71 -6.57 16.09
N PHE A 848 43.93 -5.80 15.02
CA PHE A 848 45.23 -5.50 14.44
C PHE A 848 46.16 -4.83 15.46
N TYR A 849 45.69 -3.80 16.16
CA TYR A 849 46.46 -3.15 17.21
C TYR A 849 46.78 -4.09 18.38
N ASP A 850 45.78 -4.81 18.90
CA ASP A 850 45.91 -5.66 20.09
C ASP A 850 46.86 -6.83 19.82
N VAL A 851 46.77 -7.46 18.64
CA VAL A 851 47.69 -8.54 18.23
C VAL A 851 49.11 -7.99 18.15
N LEU A 852 49.35 -6.94 17.36
CA LEU A 852 50.71 -6.40 17.17
C LEU A 852 51.34 -5.87 18.48
N ASN A 853 50.55 -5.25 19.35
CA ASN A 853 51.05 -4.76 20.64
C ASN A 853 51.34 -5.89 21.65
N SER A 854 50.69 -7.05 21.51
CA SER A 854 50.84 -8.22 22.42
C SER A 854 51.95 -9.20 22.02
N LEU A 855 52.53 -9.04 20.83
CA LEU A 855 53.58 -9.91 20.29
C LEU A 855 54.96 -9.56 20.87
N ASP A 856 55.77 -10.60 21.02
CA ASP A 856 57.17 -10.50 21.40
C ASP A 856 58.03 -10.74 20.15
N TYR A 857 58.37 -9.66 19.45
CA TYR A 857 59.11 -9.71 18.17
C TYR A 857 60.56 -10.21 18.30
N ARG A 858 61.02 -10.51 19.52
CA ARG A 858 62.32 -11.14 19.76
C ARG A 858 62.28 -12.66 19.63
N LYS A 859 61.09 -13.25 19.65
CA LYS A 859 60.84 -14.70 19.57
C LYS A 859 60.44 -15.11 18.16
N LYS A 860 60.35 -16.43 17.92
CA LYS A 860 59.80 -16.98 16.68
C LYS A 860 58.33 -16.56 16.51
N TYR A 861 57.88 -16.50 15.25
CA TYR A 861 56.52 -16.18 14.85
C TYR A 861 55.47 -16.93 15.70
N ASP A 862 54.58 -16.19 16.35
CA ASP A 862 53.51 -16.72 17.20
C ASP A 862 52.25 -16.93 16.36
N GLU A 863 52.14 -18.13 15.79
CA GLU A 863 51.02 -18.52 14.93
C GLU A 863 49.67 -18.41 15.65
N THR A 864 49.63 -18.69 16.95
CA THR A 864 48.38 -18.66 17.73
C THR A 864 47.79 -17.26 17.84
N LYS A 865 48.63 -16.25 18.12
CA LYS A 865 48.18 -14.86 18.18
C LYS A 865 47.93 -14.27 16.80
N MET A 866 48.77 -14.61 15.82
CA MET A 866 48.67 -14.09 14.45
C MET A 866 47.47 -14.66 13.68
N LYS A 867 46.96 -15.85 14.06
CA LYS A 867 45.72 -16.43 13.50
C LYS A 867 44.51 -15.50 13.61
N ARG A 868 44.48 -14.63 14.63
CA ARG A 868 43.40 -13.64 14.85
C ARG A 868 43.28 -12.60 13.73
N LEU A 869 44.34 -12.36 12.96
CA LEU A 869 44.33 -11.48 11.78
C LEU A 869 43.84 -12.27 10.56
N TYR A 870 42.62 -12.81 10.61
CA TYR A 870 42.13 -13.80 9.64
C TYR A 870 42.11 -13.30 8.19
N TRP A 871 41.95 -11.99 7.98
CA TRP A 871 41.91 -11.36 6.65
C TRP A 871 43.28 -11.24 5.97
N LEU A 872 44.38 -11.50 6.67
CA LEU A 872 45.72 -11.50 6.08
C LEU A 872 46.16 -12.92 5.70
N SER A 873 46.79 -13.06 4.54
CA SER A 873 47.41 -14.32 4.10
C SER A 873 48.58 -14.72 5.02
N LEU A 874 48.97 -16.00 5.02
CA LEU A 874 50.10 -16.46 5.82
C LEU A 874 51.38 -15.69 5.48
N GLN A 875 51.63 -15.45 4.18
CA GLN A 875 52.77 -14.66 3.71
C GLN A 875 52.72 -13.20 4.19
N GLN A 876 51.54 -12.57 4.18
CA GLN A 876 51.37 -11.21 4.69
C GLN A 876 51.58 -11.14 6.20
N LYS A 877 51.12 -12.14 6.95
CA LYS A 877 51.32 -12.25 8.40
C LYS A 877 52.80 -12.39 8.76
N GLU A 878 53.51 -13.28 8.08
CA GLU A 878 54.95 -13.49 8.29
C GLU A 878 55.76 -12.25 7.90
N ASN A 879 55.45 -11.64 6.75
CA ASN A 879 56.10 -10.39 6.33
C ASN A 879 55.84 -9.26 7.35
N LEU A 880 54.59 -9.07 7.78
CA LEU A 880 54.26 -8.06 8.79
C LEU A 880 55.00 -8.29 10.11
N PHE A 881 55.11 -9.54 10.57
CA PHE A 881 55.87 -9.87 11.78
C PHE A 881 57.36 -9.54 11.63
N ASN A 882 57.97 -9.93 10.50
CA ASN A 882 59.39 -9.71 10.22
C ASN A 882 59.71 -8.21 10.03
N LEU A 883 58.87 -7.48 9.28
CA LEU A 883 59.00 -6.04 9.07
C LEU A 883 58.87 -5.26 10.38
N VAL A 884 57.85 -5.54 11.19
CA VAL A 884 57.68 -4.87 12.50
C VAL A 884 58.82 -5.24 13.46
N GLY A 885 59.28 -6.49 13.45
CA GLY A 885 60.44 -6.91 14.22
C GLY A 885 61.72 -6.15 13.84
N PHE A 886 61.95 -5.95 12.54
CA PHE A 886 63.06 -5.11 12.05
C PHE A 886 62.92 -3.65 12.49
N LEU A 887 61.74 -3.05 12.29
CA LEU A 887 61.47 -1.65 12.62
C LEU A 887 61.61 -1.36 14.13
N LEU A 888 61.36 -2.33 15.01
CA LEU A 888 61.40 -2.15 16.47
C LEU A 888 62.75 -2.49 17.12
N ASP A 889 63.46 -3.51 16.65
CA ASP A 889 64.72 -3.98 17.26
C ASP A 889 65.98 -3.60 16.43
N LYS A 890 65.84 -2.96 15.25
CA LYS A 890 66.94 -2.53 14.35
C LYS A 890 68.05 -3.59 14.19
N LYS A 891 67.67 -4.87 14.09
CA LYS A 891 68.63 -5.95 13.77
C LYS A 891 69.16 -5.74 12.36
N CYS A 892 70.47 -5.94 12.13
CA CYS A 892 71.13 -5.84 10.83
C CYS A 892 70.49 -6.80 9.79
N LEU A 893 69.46 -6.34 9.09
CA LEU A 893 69.14 -6.80 7.75
C LEU A 893 69.87 -5.87 6.77
N SER A 894 70.30 -6.39 5.62
CA SER A 894 70.84 -5.54 4.56
C SER A 894 69.76 -4.57 4.05
N GLU A 895 70.15 -3.42 3.47
CA GLU A 895 69.18 -2.51 2.84
C GLU A 895 68.34 -3.23 1.78
N GLU A 896 68.92 -4.21 1.08
CA GLU A 896 68.21 -5.06 0.11
C GLU A 896 67.14 -5.94 0.76
N GLU A 897 67.42 -6.54 1.92
CA GLU A 897 66.46 -7.37 2.66
C GLU A 897 65.31 -6.55 3.24
N PHE A 898 65.59 -5.36 3.77
CA PHE A 898 64.56 -4.43 4.24
C PHE A 898 63.67 -3.96 3.09
N ASN A 899 64.27 -3.55 1.96
CA ASN A 899 63.52 -3.13 0.79
C ASN A 899 62.62 -4.26 0.28
N ASN A 900 63.11 -5.50 0.24
CA ASN A 900 62.31 -6.67 -0.13
C ASN A 900 61.14 -6.92 0.83
N LEU A 901 61.34 -6.82 2.14
CA LEU A 901 60.26 -6.96 3.11
C LEU A 901 59.24 -5.82 2.97
N PHE A 902 59.72 -4.58 2.83
CA PHE A 902 58.89 -3.38 2.74
C PHE A 902 58.02 -3.34 1.47
N PHE A 903 58.58 -3.60 0.30
CA PHE A 903 57.83 -3.58 -0.97
C PHE A 903 56.75 -4.66 -1.03
N ASN A 904 56.97 -5.79 -0.35
CA ASN A 904 56.00 -6.87 -0.21
C ASN A 904 55.04 -6.69 1.00
N SER A 905 55.11 -5.56 1.71
CA SER A 905 54.31 -5.29 2.90
C SER A 905 53.00 -4.56 2.59
N ILE A 906 52.07 -4.59 3.54
CA ILE A 906 50.81 -3.84 3.48
C ILE A 906 50.99 -2.31 3.61
N TRP A 907 52.20 -1.81 3.87
CA TRP A 907 52.51 -0.38 4.05
C TRP A 907 53.40 0.20 2.93
N ASN A 908 53.54 -0.51 1.82
CA ASN A 908 54.40 -0.13 0.71
C ASN A 908 54.08 1.26 0.08
N GLU A 909 52.85 1.76 0.24
CA GLU A 909 52.44 3.09 -0.25
C GLU A 909 53.04 4.28 0.52
N ILE A 910 53.52 4.10 1.76
CA ILE A 910 53.99 5.20 2.64
C ILE A 910 55.40 5.69 2.28
N GLY A 911 56.19 4.87 1.59
CA GLY A 911 57.62 5.10 1.36
C GLY A 911 58.49 4.64 2.54
N PRO A 912 59.65 4.01 2.28
CA PRO A 912 60.46 3.34 3.31
C PRO A 912 61.04 4.31 4.35
N GLU A 913 61.48 5.48 3.93
CA GLU A 913 62.08 6.51 4.80
C GLU A 913 61.08 7.00 5.88
N LYS A 914 59.84 7.28 5.47
CA LYS A 914 58.78 7.75 6.36
C LYS A 914 58.36 6.70 7.40
N VAL A 915 58.35 5.42 7.02
CA VAL A 915 58.06 4.33 7.97
C VAL A 915 59.20 4.18 8.98
N LEU A 916 60.46 4.31 8.55
CA LEU A 916 61.60 4.30 9.47
C LEU A 916 61.53 5.46 10.46
N ASP A 917 61.18 6.66 10.00
CA ASP A 917 61.02 7.85 10.86
C ASP A 917 59.95 7.64 11.94
N ILE A 918 58.76 7.15 11.55
CA ILE A 918 57.65 6.89 12.49
C ILE A 918 58.04 5.91 13.60
N PHE A 919 58.81 4.88 13.26
CA PHE A 919 59.21 3.85 14.21
C PHE A 919 60.45 4.23 15.03
N SER A 920 61.25 5.20 14.57
CA SER A 920 62.38 5.79 15.31
C SER A 920 61.96 6.59 16.54
N GLU A 921 60.74 7.15 16.55
CA GLU A 921 60.19 7.91 17.68
C GLU A 921 59.49 7.01 18.74
N GLY A 922 59.89 7.17 20.01
CA GLY A 922 59.18 6.62 21.17
C GLY A 922 59.51 5.18 21.54
N ASN A 923 58.55 4.46 22.15
CA ASN A 923 58.76 3.13 22.72
C ASN A 923 59.04 2.04 21.67
N ASN A 924 59.84 1.02 22.03
CA ASN A 924 60.12 -0.21 21.25
C ASN A 924 58.91 -1.17 21.22
N LYS A 925 57.70 -0.64 21.02
CA LYS A 925 56.46 -1.40 20.81
C LYS A 925 55.59 -0.68 19.79
N ILE A 926 54.67 -1.42 19.17
CA ILE A 926 53.58 -0.85 18.37
C ILE A 926 52.66 -0.06 19.31
N THR A 927 52.55 1.25 19.09
CA THR A 927 51.64 2.12 19.85
C THR A 927 50.53 2.67 18.95
N LYS A 928 49.40 3.07 19.54
CA LYS A 928 48.32 3.75 18.79
C LYS A 928 48.80 5.04 18.10
N LYS A 929 49.83 5.71 18.65
CA LYS A 929 50.47 6.89 18.03
C LYS A 929 51.19 6.50 16.74
N LYS A 930 51.98 5.42 16.75
CA LYS A 930 52.66 4.91 15.55
C LYS A 930 51.66 4.51 14.44
N LEU A 931 50.57 3.82 14.80
CA LEU A 931 49.49 3.51 13.84
C LEU A 931 48.79 4.75 13.30
N TYR A 932 48.56 5.77 14.13
CA TYR A 932 47.98 7.04 13.69
C TYR A 932 48.91 7.77 12.69
N SER A 933 50.22 7.81 12.94
CA SER A 933 51.18 8.41 12.02
C SER A 933 51.23 7.67 10.68
N LEU A 934 51.18 6.33 10.69
CA LEU A 934 51.06 5.54 9.45
C LEU A 934 49.77 5.87 8.69
N ALA A 935 48.64 5.99 9.40
CA ALA A 935 47.36 6.36 8.78
C ALA A 935 47.40 7.77 8.15
N MET A 936 48.08 8.73 8.78
CA MET A 936 48.26 10.08 8.23
C MET A 936 49.02 10.06 6.90
N GLU A 937 50.09 9.26 6.81
CA GLU A 937 50.85 9.11 5.56
C GLU A 937 50.06 8.40 4.46
N LEU A 938 49.16 7.49 4.82
CA LEU A 938 48.21 6.87 3.89
C LEU A 938 47.07 7.80 3.45
N GLY A 939 46.98 9.01 4.01
CA GLY A 939 46.01 10.03 3.61
C GLY A 939 44.81 10.21 4.56
N LEU A 940 44.95 9.90 5.87
CA LEU A 940 43.91 10.20 6.86
C LEU A 940 43.72 11.73 7.00
N VAL A 941 42.56 12.27 6.65
CA VAL A 941 42.28 13.72 6.69
C VAL A 941 41.23 14.06 7.76
N SER A 942 41.37 15.22 8.41
CA SER A 942 40.41 15.78 9.36
C SER A 942 40.12 14.90 10.60
N TYR A 943 41.09 14.08 11.02
CA TYR A 943 41.05 13.32 12.28
C TYR A 943 42.11 13.82 13.26
N LYS A 944 41.84 13.70 14.57
CA LYS A 944 42.81 13.98 15.63
C LYS A 944 43.33 12.67 16.21
N GLU A 945 44.57 12.64 16.69
CA GLU A 945 45.19 11.46 17.32
C GLU A 945 44.31 10.88 18.47
N ALA A 946 43.71 11.75 19.29
CA ALA A 946 42.81 11.33 20.36
C ALA A 946 41.58 10.57 19.83
N SER A 947 40.99 11.02 18.72
CA SER A 947 39.85 10.35 18.07
C SER A 947 40.24 9.02 17.45
N PHE A 948 41.44 8.93 16.85
CA PHE A 948 41.95 7.67 16.31
C PHE A 948 42.23 6.64 17.42
N LYS A 949 42.76 7.07 18.56
CA LYS A 949 42.95 6.18 19.73
C LYS A 949 41.65 5.53 20.22
N VAL A 950 40.52 6.22 20.07
CA VAL A 950 39.18 5.72 20.38
C VAL A 950 38.76 4.64 19.37
N LEU A 951 39.01 4.83 18.07
CA LEU A 951 38.74 3.79 17.06
C LEU A 951 39.49 2.49 17.38
N CYS A 952 40.76 2.57 17.79
CA CYS A 952 41.56 1.41 18.22
C CYS A 952 41.18 0.84 19.60
N SER A 953 40.06 1.24 20.21
CA SER A 953 39.62 0.71 21.52
C SER A 953 38.28 -0.04 21.47
N ALA A 954 37.57 0.01 20.34
CA ALA A 954 36.23 -0.55 20.08
C ALA A 954 35.25 -0.56 21.26
N ARG A 955 35.29 0.44 22.14
CA ARG A 955 34.10 0.79 22.89
C ARG A 955 33.17 1.46 21.90
N ILE A 956 32.18 0.72 21.39
CA ILE A 956 31.02 1.27 20.68
C ILE A 956 30.14 1.98 21.72
N ASN A 957 30.76 2.85 22.51
CA ASN A 957 30.11 3.74 23.44
C ASN A 957 29.69 4.93 22.59
N GLU A 958 28.38 5.06 22.44
CA GLU A 958 27.75 6.33 22.07
C GLU A 958 28.06 6.84 20.64
N GLN A 959 27.16 6.46 19.72
CA GLN A 959 26.54 7.37 18.76
C GLN A 959 27.34 7.94 17.57
N LYS A 960 28.65 7.70 17.37
CA LYS A 960 29.42 8.53 16.39
C LYS A 960 30.25 7.85 15.29
N HIS A 961 30.47 6.54 15.28
CA HIS A 961 31.45 5.94 14.35
C HIS A 961 30.92 4.77 13.50
N TYR A 962 29.70 4.87 12.98
CA TYR A 962 29.21 3.93 11.96
C TYR A 962 29.64 4.34 10.55
N SER A 963 29.97 5.62 10.35
CA SER A 963 30.44 6.16 9.08
C SER A 963 31.40 7.32 9.33
N PHE A 964 32.30 7.55 8.40
CA PHE A 964 33.18 8.70 8.33
C PHE A 964 32.54 9.79 7.46
N HIS A 965 32.67 11.06 7.90
CA HIS A 965 32.28 12.22 7.10
C HIS A 965 33.05 12.31 5.78
N ASN A 966 34.35 11.98 5.82
CA ASN A 966 35.16 11.77 4.63
C ASN A 966 35.27 10.26 4.39
N VAL A 967 34.64 9.77 3.31
CA VAL A 967 34.60 8.34 2.94
C VAL A 967 36.01 7.76 2.79
N ASN A 968 36.97 8.57 2.32
CA ASN A 968 38.36 8.13 2.12
C ASN A 968 39.05 7.76 3.44
N ASN A 969 38.58 8.25 4.59
CA ASN A 969 39.15 7.82 5.87
C ASN A 969 38.91 6.33 6.13
N LEU A 970 37.81 5.75 5.66
CA LEU A 970 37.57 4.31 5.78
C LEU A 970 38.48 3.51 4.84
N LEU A 971 38.73 4.00 3.63
CA LEU A 971 39.73 3.43 2.71
C LEU A 971 41.12 3.40 3.36
N VAL A 972 41.51 4.50 4.03
CA VAL A 972 42.79 4.58 4.75
C VAL A 972 42.87 3.54 5.88
N ILE A 973 41.78 3.31 6.62
CA ILE A 973 41.75 2.24 7.63
C ILE A 973 41.94 0.87 6.99
N GLY A 974 41.25 0.59 5.87
CA GLY A 974 41.41 -0.66 5.11
C GLY A 974 42.85 -0.89 4.65
N LYS A 975 43.49 0.15 4.10
CA LYS A 975 44.91 0.13 3.69
C LYS A 975 45.86 -0.08 4.87
N LEU A 976 45.62 0.59 5.99
CA LEU A 976 46.47 0.48 7.19
C LEU A 976 46.54 -0.96 7.73
N ILE A 977 45.42 -1.69 7.70
CA ILE A 977 45.32 -3.06 8.22
C ILE A 977 45.50 -4.14 7.15
N GLY A 978 45.62 -3.75 5.87
CA GLY A 978 45.76 -4.66 4.73
C GLY A 978 44.52 -5.52 4.44
N ASN A 979 43.31 -5.01 4.67
CA ASN A 979 42.08 -5.75 4.41
C ASN A 979 41.49 -5.40 3.03
N SER A 980 41.70 -6.28 2.04
CA SER A 980 41.25 -6.08 0.65
C SER A 980 39.74 -5.88 0.54
N ASP A 981 38.94 -6.64 1.29
CA ASP A 981 37.47 -6.55 1.23
C ASP A 981 36.98 -5.17 1.66
N VAL A 982 37.62 -4.57 2.67
CA VAL A 982 37.32 -3.20 3.12
C VAL A 982 37.81 -2.18 2.10
N ILE A 983 38.98 -2.38 1.51
CA ILE A 983 39.56 -1.48 0.50
C ILE A 983 38.68 -1.41 -0.76
N GLU A 984 38.11 -2.54 -1.18
CA GLU A 984 37.24 -2.61 -2.35
C GLU A 984 35.83 -2.06 -2.06
N ASN A 985 35.30 -2.31 -0.85
CA ASN A 985 33.91 -1.99 -0.50
C ASN A 985 33.72 -0.74 0.38
N TYR A 986 34.76 0.04 0.69
CA TYR A 986 34.71 1.14 1.65
C TYR A 986 33.58 2.15 1.39
N GLN A 987 33.28 2.48 0.13
CA GLN A 987 32.22 3.46 -0.19
C GLN A 987 30.83 2.93 0.21
N PHE A 988 30.59 1.64 -0.06
CA PHE A 988 29.35 0.96 0.27
C PHE A 988 29.19 0.79 1.78
N ILE A 989 30.23 0.30 2.46
CA ILE A 989 30.27 0.14 3.93
C ILE A 989 29.98 1.49 4.62
N ASN A 990 30.63 2.57 4.18
CA ASN A 990 30.45 3.90 4.78
C ASN A 990 29.05 4.47 4.55
N LYS A 991 28.44 4.23 3.38
CA LYS A 991 27.07 4.64 3.06
C LYS A 991 26.05 3.90 3.93
N LYS A 992 26.16 2.58 4.06
CA LYS A 992 25.29 1.75 4.90
C LYS A 992 25.43 2.10 6.39
N GLY A 993 26.66 2.32 6.85
CA GLY A 993 26.93 2.78 8.21
C GLY A 993 26.29 4.14 8.56
N SER A 994 26.21 5.07 7.60
CA SER A 994 25.54 6.37 7.81
C SER A 994 24.03 6.23 8.05
N LEU A 995 23.38 5.33 7.30
CA LEU A 995 21.95 5.02 7.43
C LEU A 995 21.66 4.34 8.77
N ILE A 996 22.41 3.29 9.09
CA ILE A 996 22.21 2.47 10.29
C ILE A 996 22.58 3.23 11.57
N GLY A 997 23.56 4.14 11.52
CA GLY A 997 23.94 4.95 12.68
C GLY A 997 22.85 5.88 13.21
N ARG A 998 21.81 6.20 12.42
CA ARG A 998 20.61 6.93 12.91
C ARG A 998 19.62 5.97 13.58
N PHE A 999 19.41 4.80 12.99
CA PHE A 999 18.55 3.74 13.51
C PHE A 999 19.03 3.24 14.89
N LEU A 1000 20.33 2.89 15.02
CA LEU A 1000 20.91 2.39 16.26
C LEU A 1000 20.83 3.38 17.43
N ARG A 1001 20.80 4.68 17.14
CA ARG A 1001 20.58 5.73 18.15
C ARG A 1001 19.16 5.70 18.70
N MET A 1002 18.16 5.53 17.85
CA MET A 1002 16.76 5.40 18.28
C MET A 1002 16.55 4.11 19.06
N PHE A 1003 17.13 3.00 18.59
CA PHE A 1003 17.05 1.71 19.26
C PHE A 1003 17.61 1.73 20.69
N GLY A 1004 18.76 2.37 20.93
CA GLY A 1004 19.34 2.44 22.28
C GLY A 1004 18.38 3.03 23.34
N PHE A 1005 17.52 3.98 22.94
CA PHE A 1005 16.49 4.53 23.83
C PHE A 1005 15.32 3.56 24.03
N SER A 1006 14.87 2.90 22.96
CA SER A 1006 13.82 1.87 23.01
C SER A 1006 14.21 0.67 23.87
N LEU A 1007 15.44 0.17 23.72
CA LEU A 1007 15.94 -0.95 24.51
C LEU A 1007 15.92 -0.64 26.01
N ARG A 1008 16.33 0.57 26.42
CA ARG A 1008 16.28 1.01 27.82
C ARG A 1008 14.84 1.06 28.36
N ARG A 1009 13.88 1.53 27.55
CA ARG A 1009 12.45 1.57 27.94
C ARG A 1009 11.87 0.18 28.08
N VAL A 1010 12.08 -0.69 27.09
CA VAL A 1010 11.56 -2.06 27.10
C VAL A 1010 12.20 -2.88 28.22
N ALA A 1011 13.52 -2.83 28.37
CA ALA A 1011 14.23 -3.56 29.42
C ALA A 1011 13.92 -3.06 30.85
N SER A 1012 13.31 -1.87 30.99
CA SER A 1012 12.81 -1.36 32.27
C SER A 1012 11.30 -1.56 32.48
N GLY A 1013 10.62 -2.27 31.58
CA GLY A 1013 9.17 -2.54 31.66
C GLY A 1013 8.27 -1.35 31.31
N ASN A 1014 8.82 -0.30 30.70
CA ASN A 1014 8.11 0.92 30.32
C ASN A 1014 7.91 1.03 28.79
N SER A 1015 7.54 -0.08 28.14
CA SER A 1015 7.34 -0.12 26.69
C SER A 1015 6.19 0.82 26.27
N ARG A 1016 6.35 1.49 25.14
CA ARG A 1016 5.29 2.28 24.52
C ARG A 1016 4.72 1.52 23.33
N LEU A 1017 3.48 1.01 23.47
CA LEU A 1017 2.78 0.28 22.41
C LEU A 1017 2.62 1.07 21.08
N SER A 1018 2.82 2.39 21.10
CA SER A 1018 2.80 3.24 19.90
C SER A 1018 4.16 3.42 19.21
N ASP A 1019 5.26 2.94 19.80
CA ASP A 1019 6.60 3.01 19.22
C ASP A 1019 6.92 1.66 18.54
N PRO A 1020 7.08 1.62 17.20
CA PRO A 1020 7.25 0.38 16.46
C PRO A 1020 8.53 -0.40 16.83
N ILE A 1021 9.55 0.28 17.38
CA ILE A 1021 10.76 -0.39 17.86
C ILE A 1021 10.48 -1.06 19.22
N ASP A 1022 9.71 -0.42 20.10
CA ASP A 1022 9.33 -0.98 21.40
C ASP A 1022 8.43 -2.20 21.20
N ASP A 1023 7.44 -2.09 20.31
CA ASP A 1023 6.52 -3.19 19.94
C ASP A 1023 7.28 -4.41 19.41
N ALA A 1024 8.18 -4.20 18.45
CA ALA A 1024 8.95 -5.26 17.79
C ALA A 1024 9.88 -6.06 18.73
N ILE A 1025 10.34 -5.48 19.84
CA ILE A 1025 11.25 -6.16 20.79
C ILE A 1025 10.59 -6.54 22.12
N SER A 1026 9.44 -5.97 22.49
CA SER A 1026 8.85 -6.09 23.84
C SER A 1026 8.56 -7.52 24.28
N GLU A 1027 8.06 -8.38 23.39
CA GLU A 1027 7.71 -9.77 23.71
C GLU A 1027 8.84 -10.78 23.44
N LYS A 1028 9.89 -10.37 22.71
CA LYS A 1028 10.93 -11.28 22.23
C LYS A 1028 12.29 -11.09 22.90
N LEU A 1029 12.47 -10.00 23.64
CA LEU A 1029 13.71 -9.69 24.35
C LEU A 1029 13.91 -10.63 25.55
N LYS A 1030 15.03 -11.35 25.56
CA LYS A 1030 15.46 -12.14 26.71
C LYS A 1030 16.63 -11.49 27.41
N LYS A 1031 16.57 -11.52 28.74
CA LYS A 1031 17.62 -11.08 29.67
C LYS A 1031 18.17 -12.31 30.37
N CYS A 1032 19.49 -12.47 30.34
CA CYS A 1032 20.15 -13.56 31.05
C CYS A 1032 21.53 -13.16 31.57
N LEU A 1033 21.98 -13.87 32.61
CA LEU A 1033 23.28 -13.70 33.25
C LEU A 1033 24.18 -14.89 32.91
N ILE A 1034 25.40 -14.62 32.46
CA ILE A 1034 26.37 -15.66 32.09
C ILE A 1034 26.94 -16.29 33.36
N ILE A 1035 26.70 -17.59 33.53
CA ILE A 1035 27.21 -18.38 34.66
C ILE A 1035 28.57 -18.96 34.29
N LYS A 1036 28.68 -19.54 33.09
CA LYS A 1036 29.88 -20.23 32.65
C LYS A 1036 29.99 -20.21 31.13
N ARG A 1037 31.22 -20.02 30.62
CA ARG A 1037 31.55 -20.24 29.20
C ARG A 1037 31.96 -21.71 29.02
N ASN A 1038 31.22 -22.45 28.20
CA ASN A 1038 31.61 -23.80 27.80
C ASN A 1038 32.62 -23.64 26.66
N SER A 1039 33.84 -24.14 26.88
CA SER A 1039 34.96 -24.05 25.95
C SER A 1039 34.82 -25.01 24.78
#